data_AF-A0A9W9VL16-F1
#
_entry.id   AF-A0A9W9VL16-F1
#
_cell.length_a   1.000
_cell.length_b   1.000
_cell.length_c   1.000
_cell.angle_alpha   90.00
_cell.angle_beta   90.00
_cell.angle_gamma   90.00
#
_symmetry.space_group_name_H-M   'P 1'
#
loop_
_entity.id
_entity.type
_entity.pdbx_description
1 polymer ?
#
loop_
_entity_poly.entity_id
_entity_poly.type
_entity_poly.pdbx_seq_one_letter_code
_entity_poly.pdbx_strand_id
1 'polypeptide(L)'
;MPTHLDEVRRAWKTLNENSGRASVVTLNGEPESLQVAHIVAVARLSVDAAFLQSDPIVARIQESIATLDLHLNNGEVIYGTWERIRLCSLGVNTGCGGNANTRTRKLELLQKAFLQHHQSGVLLSLPENGNSSYTMPHDASHHALPREVVRGAMLLRCNSLLRGHSAVRMEVIELLIQALNFGITPLIPLRGSISASGDLSPLAYLGGLIEGSPDIFVQVAQESPNNGNPEKGVEVMSAANALRRANITPLTLRAKEGLGVMNGTAPSAAAAALTLHDINNLTILTQVLTAMATEALLGSIDNYDDFISQCRPHPGQIEVARNIRGLLAGTMLAERTNVHRQGLAQDRYALRTAPQWIGPVTEDLLLANRQITIELNSSTDNPLIEVARDRFHHGGNFQAASITSAMEKAKTALVMLGRLIVSQCQEIINPNLNKGLPPNLCFDDPSTSFTCKGIDINMSAYFSELAFLSNSVVSHVHVADMNNQSVNSLALIACRYVKEGVDIVTMMCAAHLYVLCQALDLRAMTLDFFATAKVALRDLYQELWCAGEIPDFDTLWDAITESWDAHNDSDEIETRCEKVAADSAHCAVDQITISESSLSFDSLTLFPKWRARVASLLKKAHEKTRHQFLSNQSTPHYLATSTKEIYLWVRQTLHVPLHQGLGDHPGDSENAKDNKTIGTRVSVIYTAIRDGKLMEPLQRATSMTL
;
A
#
# COMPACT_ATOMS: atom_id res chain seq x y z
N MET A 1 -11.94 11.64 19.22
CA MET A 1 -11.82 10.29 18.63
C MET A 1 -10.40 10.13 18.13
N PRO A 2 -9.81 8.92 18.18
CA PRO A 2 -8.49 8.70 17.60
C PRO A 2 -8.52 9.03 16.10
N THR A 3 -7.43 9.62 15.62
CA THR A 3 -7.23 9.91 14.20
C THR A 3 -6.85 8.64 13.43
N HIS A 4 -6.89 8.68 12.09
CA HIS A 4 -6.41 7.59 11.25
C HIS A 4 -4.93 7.30 11.51
N LEU A 5 -4.09 8.33 11.60
CA LEU A 5 -2.67 8.20 11.92
C LEU A 5 -2.44 7.61 13.32
N ASP A 6 -3.28 7.90 14.31
CA ASP A 6 -3.19 7.27 15.63
C ASP A 6 -3.43 5.75 15.56
N GLU A 7 -4.39 5.32 14.74
CA GLU A 7 -4.69 3.91 14.53
C GLU A 7 -3.57 3.19 13.79
N VAL A 8 -3.01 3.83 12.76
CA VAL A 8 -1.86 3.32 12.01
C VAL A 8 -0.63 3.20 12.91
N ARG A 9 -0.33 4.22 13.73
CA ARG A 9 0.76 4.17 14.72
C ARG A 9 0.57 3.08 15.75
N ARG A 10 -0.67 2.84 16.21
CA ARG A 10 -0.98 1.72 17.12
C ARG A 10 -0.68 0.38 16.43
N ALA A 11 -1.10 0.20 15.19
CA ALA A 11 -0.80 -1.00 14.43
C ALA A 11 0.71 -1.22 14.24
N TRP A 12 1.48 -0.17 13.95
CA TRP A 12 2.94 -0.23 13.87
C TRP A 12 3.58 -0.63 15.19
N LYS A 13 3.15 -0.03 16.30
CA LYS A 13 3.63 -0.38 17.63
C LYS A 13 3.37 -1.87 17.93
N THR A 14 2.14 -2.33 17.71
CA THR A 14 1.79 -3.74 17.90
C THR A 14 2.62 -4.66 17.00
N LEU A 15 2.87 -4.29 15.75
CA LEU A 15 3.70 -5.10 14.85
C LEU A 15 5.16 -5.15 15.31
N ASN A 16 5.72 -4.02 15.77
CA ASN A 16 7.09 -3.93 16.29
C ASN A 16 7.25 -4.75 17.59
N GLU A 17 6.24 -4.76 18.45
CA GLU A 17 6.21 -5.60 19.67
C GLU A 17 6.14 -7.11 19.33
N ASN A 18 5.58 -7.45 18.16
CA ASN A 18 5.36 -8.82 17.71
C ASN A 18 6.25 -9.24 16.51
N SER A 19 7.35 -8.54 16.22
CA SER A 19 8.25 -8.88 15.11
C SER A 19 9.53 -9.60 15.56
N GLY A 20 9.73 -9.78 16.87
CA GLY A 20 10.90 -10.46 17.43
C GLY A 20 10.85 -11.97 17.23
N ARG A 21 12.02 -12.62 17.10
CA ARG A 21 12.12 -14.10 16.93
C ARG A 21 11.49 -14.92 18.07
N ALA A 22 11.24 -14.32 19.23
CA ALA A 22 10.61 -14.96 20.39
C ALA A 22 9.19 -14.46 20.67
N SER A 23 8.64 -13.57 19.82
CA SER A 23 7.27 -13.10 20.01
C SER A 23 6.29 -14.19 19.58
N VAL A 24 5.18 -14.31 20.31
CA VAL A 24 4.10 -15.26 20.03
C VAL A 24 2.78 -14.52 20.08
N VAL A 25 1.99 -14.62 19.02
CA VAL A 25 0.62 -14.11 19.01
C VAL A 25 -0.27 -15.08 19.77
N THR A 26 -0.79 -14.65 20.92
CA THR A 26 -1.63 -15.49 21.78
C THR A 26 -3.11 -15.27 21.49
N LEU A 27 -3.79 -16.34 21.07
CA LEU A 27 -5.23 -16.38 20.85
C LEU A 27 -5.97 -16.75 22.14
N ASN A 28 -7.09 -16.08 22.42
CA ASN A 28 -7.96 -16.44 23.54
C ASN A 28 -9.44 -16.45 23.15
N GLY A 29 -9.78 -16.15 21.89
CA GLY A 29 -11.18 -16.07 21.43
C GLY A 29 -11.97 -14.90 22.03
N GLU A 30 -11.38 -14.05 22.87
CA GLU A 30 -12.11 -12.93 23.48
C GLU A 30 -12.35 -11.80 22.47
N PRO A 31 -13.40 -10.98 22.66
CA PRO A 31 -13.58 -9.75 21.89
C PRO A 31 -12.31 -8.87 21.93
N GLU A 32 -12.01 -8.20 20.81
CA GLU A 32 -10.88 -7.26 20.67
C GLU A 32 -9.47 -7.83 20.89
N SER A 33 -9.34 -9.15 21.12
CA SER A 33 -8.05 -9.81 21.34
C SER A 33 -7.16 -9.83 20.09
N LEU A 34 -7.76 -9.99 18.91
CA LEU A 34 -7.05 -10.07 17.65
C LEU A 34 -7.22 -8.79 16.84
N GLN A 35 -6.09 -8.23 16.40
CA GLN A 35 -6.03 -6.97 15.66
C GLN A 35 -5.41 -7.25 14.28
N VAL A 36 -5.60 -6.33 13.32
CA VAL A 36 -5.01 -6.45 11.97
C VAL A 36 -3.50 -6.67 12.02
N ALA A 37 -2.79 -5.98 12.93
CA ALA A 37 -1.34 -6.13 13.10
C ALA A 37 -0.92 -7.56 13.51
N HIS A 38 -1.73 -8.26 14.32
CA HIS A 38 -1.46 -9.66 14.69
C HIS A 38 -1.60 -10.59 13.48
N ILE A 39 -2.56 -10.32 12.58
CA ILE A 39 -2.69 -11.07 11.32
C ILE A 39 -1.43 -10.88 10.47
N VAL A 40 -0.97 -9.63 10.31
CA VAL A 40 0.24 -9.30 9.54
C VAL A 40 1.47 -10.00 10.12
N ALA A 41 1.65 -9.97 11.44
CA ALA A 41 2.76 -10.62 12.13
C ALA A 41 2.85 -12.12 11.81
N VAL A 42 1.75 -12.85 11.96
CA VAL A 42 1.71 -14.30 11.70
C VAL A 42 1.78 -14.60 10.20
N ALA A 43 1.03 -13.86 9.38
CA ALA A 43 0.88 -14.13 7.96
C ALA A 43 2.14 -13.80 7.14
N ARG A 44 2.78 -12.66 7.40
CA ARG A 44 3.91 -12.15 6.61
C ARG A 44 5.26 -12.30 7.31
N LEU A 45 5.31 -12.04 8.62
CA LEU A 45 6.56 -12.13 9.39
C LEU A 45 6.81 -13.54 9.95
N SER A 46 5.88 -14.48 9.72
CA SER A 46 5.95 -15.86 10.19
C SER A 46 6.16 -15.98 11.70
N VAL A 47 5.57 -15.04 12.46
CA VAL A 47 5.55 -15.06 13.92
C VAL A 47 4.71 -16.23 14.40
N ASP A 48 5.18 -16.93 15.43
CA ASP A 48 4.49 -18.08 15.98
C ASP A 48 3.16 -17.67 16.62
N ALA A 49 2.20 -18.58 16.57
CA ALA A 49 0.91 -18.45 17.23
C ALA A 49 0.80 -19.47 18.37
N ALA A 50 0.13 -19.09 19.44
CA ALA A 50 -0.30 -19.99 20.50
C ALA A 50 -1.74 -19.63 20.89
N PHE A 51 -2.37 -20.50 21.67
CA PHE A 51 -3.61 -20.15 22.34
C PHE A 51 -3.42 -20.21 23.85
N LEU A 52 -4.17 -19.39 24.57
CA LEU A 52 -4.13 -19.35 26.02
C LEU A 52 -4.71 -20.65 26.58
N GLN A 53 -3.85 -21.52 27.09
CA GLN A 53 -4.26 -22.71 27.85
C GLN A 53 -4.74 -22.26 29.22
N SER A 54 -6.03 -21.96 29.32
CA SER A 54 -6.68 -21.60 30.58
C SER A 54 -7.93 -22.46 30.78
N ASP A 55 -8.17 -22.87 32.02
CA ASP A 55 -9.32 -23.70 32.39
C ASP A 55 -10.66 -23.18 31.84
N PRO A 56 -10.95 -21.86 31.83
CA PRO A 56 -12.20 -21.34 31.28
C PRO A 56 -12.37 -21.60 29.77
N ILE A 57 -11.28 -21.51 28.99
CA ILE A 57 -11.33 -21.71 27.53
C ILE A 57 -11.52 -23.19 27.19
N VAL A 58 -10.81 -24.06 27.91
CA VAL A 58 -10.96 -25.51 27.77
C VAL A 58 -12.37 -25.93 28.18
N ALA A 59 -12.86 -25.44 29.32
CA ALA A 59 -14.19 -25.73 29.85
C ALA A 59 -15.29 -25.34 28.85
N ARG A 60 -15.32 -24.11 28.33
CA ARG A 60 -16.39 -23.68 27.40
C ARG A 60 -16.41 -24.51 26.10
N ILE A 61 -15.25 -24.94 25.60
CA ILE A 61 -15.18 -25.80 24.42
C ILE A 61 -15.73 -27.19 24.76
N GLN A 62 -15.27 -27.79 25.86
CA GLN A 62 -15.73 -29.11 26.30
C GLN A 62 -17.24 -29.12 26.59
N GLU A 63 -17.76 -28.09 27.24
CA GLU A 63 -19.18 -27.93 27.51
C GLU A 63 -19.99 -27.86 26.21
N SER A 64 -19.53 -27.11 25.21
CA SER A 64 -20.22 -27.03 23.91
C SER A 64 -20.29 -28.38 23.19
N ILE A 65 -19.24 -29.19 23.31
CA ILE A 65 -19.17 -30.55 22.75
C ILE A 65 -20.08 -31.48 23.54
N ALA A 66 -20.06 -31.41 24.88
CA ALA A 66 -20.93 -32.22 25.74
C ALA A 66 -22.41 -31.92 25.48
N THR A 67 -22.78 -30.65 25.32
CA THR A 67 -24.14 -30.25 24.90
C THR A 67 -24.48 -30.88 23.55
N LEU A 68 -23.61 -30.75 22.53
CA LEU A 68 -23.84 -31.35 21.21
C LEU A 68 -24.08 -32.87 21.30
N ASP A 69 -23.20 -33.59 22.01
CA ASP A 69 -23.27 -35.04 22.15
C ASP A 69 -24.53 -35.48 22.91
N LEU A 70 -24.93 -34.74 23.95
CA LEU A 70 -26.15 -35.02 24.71
C LEU A 70 -27.39 -35.00 23.80
N HIS A 71 -27.57 -33.92 23.03
CA HIS A 71 -28.72 -33.78 22.14
C HIS A 71 -28.70 -34.80 20.99
N LEU A 72 -27.52 -35.10 20.42
CA LEU A 72 -27.40 -36.16 19.40
C LEU A 72 -27.75 -37.54 19.95
N ASN A 73 -27.32 -37.86 21.18
CA ASN A 73 -27.63 -39.12 21.84
C ASN A 73 -29.11 -39.24 22.21
N ASN A 74 -29.77 -38.12 22.51
CA ASN A 74 -31.22 -38.06 22.69
C ASN A 74 -32.01 -38.23 21.37
N GLY A 75 -31.31 -38.34 20.23
CA GLY A 75 -31.91 -38.50 18.91
C GLY A 75 -32.49 -37.21 18.34
N GLU A 76 -32.12 -36.05 18.91
CA GLU A 76 -32.60 -34.76 18.45
C GLU A 76 -32.01 -34.39 17.09
N VAL A 77 -32.80 -33.66 16.30
CA VAL A 77 -32.36 -33.16 15.01
C VAL A 77 -31.73 -31.80 15.20
N ILE A 78 -30.41 -31.77 15.11
CA ILE A 78 -29.63 -30.53 15.20
C ILE A 78 -29.38 -30.09 13.76
N TYR A 79 -30.07 -29.02 13.40
CA TYR A 79 -30.12 -28.45 12.06
C TYR A 79 -31.11 -29.11 11.08
N GLY A 80 -32.41 -28.86 11.27
CA GLY A 80 -33.47 -29.16 10.30
C GLY A 80 -34.81 -29.24 11.02
N THR A 81 -35.60 -28.17 10.96
CA THR A 81 -36.79 -27.96 11.80
C THR A 81 -37.82 -29.10 11.67
N TRP A 82 -38.35 -29.54 12.82
CA TRP A 82 -39.71 -30.05 12.93
C TRP A 82 -40.65 -28.82 13.03
N GLU A 83 -41.80 -28.89 12.36
CA GLU A 83 -42.84 -27.84 12.22
C GLU A 83 -42.64 -26.75 11.14
N ARG A 84 -43.30 -27.00 10.00
CA ARG A 84 -44.04 -26.08 9.09
C ARG A 84 -43.48 -24.73 8.61
N ILE A 85 -42.27 -24.28 8.96
CA ILE A 85 -41.70 -23.04 8.39
C ILE A 85 -40.31 -23.29 7.81
N ARG A 86 -40.21 -22.93 6.52
CA ARG A 86 -39.09 -23.14 5.59
C ARG A 86 -38.01 -22.10 5.85
N LEU A 87 -36.80 -22.52 6.21
CA LEU A 87 -35.50 -21.86 5.96
C LEU A 87 -34.38 -22.77 6.51
N CYS A 88 -33.46 -23.21 5.66
CA CYS A 88 -32.49 -24.28 5.92
C CYS A 88 -31.08 -23.97 5.37
N SER A 89 -30.01 -24.37 6.05
CA SER A 89 -28.57 -24.25 5.74
C SER A 89 -27.61 -24.98 6.74
N LEU A 90 -27.20 -26.22 6.42
CA LEU A 90 -26.01 -26.99 6.91
C LEU A 90 -26.12 -27.94 8.11
N GLY A 91 -25.97 -29.24 7.86
CA GLY A 91 -26.38 -30.30 8.77
C GLY A 91 -25.31 -30.92 9.68
N VAL A 92 -25.66 -31.08 10.95
CA VAL A 92 -24.95 -31.95 11.91
C VAL A 92 -25.41 -33.40 11.75
N ASN A 93 -26.72 -33.62 11.67
CA ASN A 93 -27.34 -34.92 11.35
C ASN A 93 -28.34 -34.84 10.18
N THR A 94 -28.18 -33.82 9.34
CA THR A 94 -29.04 -33.50 8.20
C THR A 94 -28.22 -33.17 6.94
N GLY A 95 -28.88 -33.03 5.79
CA GLY A 95 -28.19 -32.54 4.58
C GLY A 95 -27.81 -31.06 4.64
N CYS A 96 -27.02 -30.60 3.67
CA CYS A 96 -26.56 -29.22 3.56
C CYS A 96 -27.30 -28.44 2.47
N GLY A 97 -27.35 -27.10 2.61
CA GLY A 97 -27.91 -26.20 1.59
C GLY A 97 -29.30 -26.60 1.11
N GLY A 98 -29.48 -26.68 -0.21
CA GLY A 98 -30.73 -27.14 -0.83
C GLY A 98 -31.18 -28.57 -0.45
N ASN A 99 -30.29 -29.41 0.09
CA ASN A 99 -30.55 -30.81 0.48
C ASN A 99 -30.84 -31.00 1.98
N ALA A 100 -31.06 -29.92 2.73
CA ALA A 100 -31.25 -29.95 4.18
C ALA A 100 -32.51 -30.68 4.69
N ASN A 101 -33.37 -31.19 3.81
CA ASN A 101 -34.50 -32.04 4.17
C ASN A 101 -34.11 -33.50 4.44
N THR A 102 -32.90 -33.90 4.09
CA THR A 102 -32.40 -35.26 4.33
C THR A 102 -31.88 -35.43 5.77
N ARG A 103 -31.88 -36.65 6.30
CA ARG A 103 -31.43 -37.01 7.65
C ARG A 103 -30.50 -38.20 7.62
N THR A 104 -29.50 -38.24 8.49
CA THR A 104 -28.56 -39.37 8.60
C THR A 104 -28.09 -39.58 10.02
N ARG A 105 -27.85 -40.85 10.39
CA ARG A 105 -27.16 -41.23 11.64
C ARG A 105 -25.67 -41.47 11.43
N LYS A 106 -25.18 -41.40 10.19
CA LYS A 106 -23.78 -41.62 9.83
C LYS A 106 -23.01 -40.29 9.95
N LEU A 107 -22.83 -39.81 11.18
CA LEU A 107 -22.38 -38.43 11.44
C LEU A 107 -20.96 -38.15 10.92
N GLU A 108 -20.01 -39.07 11.14
CA GLU A 108 -18.64 -38.94 10.61
C GLU A 108 -18.60 -39.00 9.08
N LEU A 109 -19.39 -39.90 8.48
CA LEU A 109 -19.48 -40.02 7.02
C LEU A 109 -20.03 -38.73 6.40
N LEU A 110 -20.99 -38.08 7.07
CA LEU A 110 -21.53 -36.80 6.62
C LEU A 110 -20.46 -35.70 6.59
N GLN A 111 -19.59 -35.63 7.62
CA GLN A 111 -18.51 -34.64 7.62
C GLN A 111 -17.50 -34.88 6.50
N LYS A 112 -17.12 -36.15 6.27
CA LYS A 112 -16.23 -36.53 5.15
C LYS A 112 -16.84 -36.16 3.80
N ALA A 113 -18.12 -36.45 3.60
CA ALA A 113 -18.83 -36.08 2.37
C ALA A 113 -18.85 -34.55 2.17
N PHE A 114 -18.99 -33.79 3.26
CA PHE A 114 -19.01 -32.33 3.22
C PHE A 114 -17.68 -31.74 2.76
N LEU A 115 -16.56 -32.28 3.27
CA LEU A 115 -15.23 -31.90 2.80
C LEU A 115 -15.02 -32.26 1.33
N GLN A 116 -15.33 -33.50 0.95
CA GLN A 116 -15.07 -34.03 -0.38
C GLN A 116 -15.70 -33.17 -1.48
N HIS A 117 -16.96 -32.74 -1.35
CA HIS A 117 -17.61 -31.98 -2.42
C HIS A 117 -17.19 -30.49 -2.47
N HIS A 118 -16.69 -29.94 -1.36
CA HIS A 118 -16.19 -28.55 -1.31
C HIS A 118 -14.72 -28.43 -1.74
N GLN A 119 -13.97 -29.54 -1.72
CA GLN A 119 -12.65 -29.69 -2.33
C GLN A 119 -12.76 -29.82 -3.86
N SER A 120 -13.43 -28.86 -4.50
CA SER A 120 -13.76 -28.87 -5.94
C SER A 120 -13.13 -27.71 -6.72
N GLY A 121 -12.30 -26.90 -6.07
CA GLY A 121 -11.55 -25.83 -6.73
C GLY A 121 -10.43 -26.36 -7.63
N VAL A 122 -9.95 -25.51 -8.54
CA VAL A 122 -9.00 -25.90 -9.59
C VAL A 122 -7.60 -25.35 -9.30
N LEU A 123 -6.61 -26.24 -9.25
CA LEU A 123 -5.17 -25.91 -9.21
C LEU A 123 -4.50 -26.40 -10.50
N LEU A 124 -3.53 -25.67 -11.01
CA LEU A 124 -2.78 -26.07 -12.21
C LEU A 124 -1.66 -27.05 -11.87
N SER A 125 -1.55 -28.13 -12.65
CA SER A 125 -0.44 -29.10 -12.75
C SER A 125 0.42 -29.26 -11.49
N LEU A 126 -0.12 -29.97 -10.50
CA LEU A 126 0.64 -30.51 -9.37
C LEU A 126 1.09 -31.95 -9.73
N PRO A 127 2.29 -32.41 -9.32
CA PRO A 127 2.82 -33.71 -9.73
C PRO A 127 1.91 -34.87 -9.31
N GLU A 128 1.76 -35.87 -10.18
CA GLU A 128 0.89 -37.05 -9.98
C GLU A 128 1.31 -37.94 -8.79
N ASN A 129 2.55 -37.81 -8.31
CA ASN A 129 3.10 -38.65 -7.25
C ASN A 129 3.48 -37.80 -6.02
N GLY A 130 2.64 -37.83 -4.99
CA GLY A 130 2.83 -37.14 -3.71
C GLY A 130 4.06 -37.54 -2.90
N ASN A 131 5.01 -38.32 -3.45
CA ASN A 131 6.24 -38.78 -2.78
C ASN A 131 7.49 -37.95 -3.08
N SER A 132 7.45 -36.96 -3.97
CA SER A 132 8.60 -36.12 -4.30
C SER A 132 8.35 -34.63 -4.00
N SER A 133 9.24 -34.04 -3.20
CA SER A 133 9.45 -32.59 -3.06
C SER A 133 9.49 -31.92 -4.43
N TYR A 134 8.70 -30.87 -4.65
CA TYR A 134 8.76 -30.08 -5.87
C TYR A 134 8.72 -28.57 -5.57
N THR A 135 9.44 -27.79 -6.38
CA THR A 135 9.40 -26.32 -6.37
C THR A 135 8.24 -25.87 -7.24
N MET A 136 7.31 -25.10 -6.69
CA MET A 136 6.11 -24.66 -7.43
C MET A 136 6.48 -24.04 -8.78
N PRO A 137 5.83 -24.43 -9.88
CA PRO A 137 5.94 -23.70 -11.14
C PRO A 137 5.30 -22.33 -10.94
N HIS A 138 5.89 -21.29 -11.53
CA HIS A 138 5.37 -19.92 -11.42
C HIS A 138 3.86 -19.84 -11.76
N ASP A 139 3.40 -20.59 -12.76
CA ASP A 139 2.00 -20.59 -13.21
C ASP A 139 1.00 -21.13 -12.17
N ALA A 140 1.39 -22.09 -11.33
CA ALA A 140 0.49 -22.66 -10.33
C ALA A 140 0.24 -21.71 -9.16
N SER A 141 1.17 -20.77 -8.89
CA SER A 141 1.01 -19.75 -7.84
C SER A 141 -0.13 -18.76 -8.15
N HIS A 142 -0.42 -18.52 -9.43
CA HIS A 142 -1.50 -17.62 -9.87
C HIS A 142 -2.91 -18.23 -9.73
N HIS A 143 -3.00 -19.54 -9.49
CA HIS A 143 -4.26 -20.26 -9.30
C HIS A 143 -4.55 -20.62 -7.84
N ALA A 144 -3.65 -20.28 -6.92
CA ALA A 144 -3.82 -20.47 -5.49
C ALA A 144 -4.02 -19.13 -4.76
N LEU A 145 -4.67 -19.16 -3.60
CA LEU A 145 -4.66 -18.05 -2.66
C LEU A 145 -3.23 -17.79 -2.18
N PRO A 146 -2.84 -16.51 -1.99
CA PRO A 146 -1.53 -16.19 -1.44
C PRO A 146 -1.30 -16.85 -0.08
N ARG A 147 -0.07 -17.34 0.15
CA ARG A 147 0.32 -18.05 1.36
C ARG A 147 -0.02 -17.26 2.63
N GLU A 148 0.22 -15.96 2.61
CA GLU A 148 -0.07 -15.04 3.70
C GLU A 148 -1.57 -14.98 4.03
N VAL A 149 -2.45 -15.03 3.03
CA VAL A 149 -3.91 -15.06 3.23
C VAL A 149 -4.31 -16.38 3.90
N VAL A 150 -3.75 -17.51 3.44
CA VAL A 150 -4.06 -18.83 4.00
C VAL A 150 -3.57 -18.94 5.45
N ARG A 151 -2.36 -18.48 5.75
CA ARG A 151 -1.81 -18.43 7.12
C ARG A 151 -2.69 -17.57 8.03
N GLY A 152 -3.11 -16.39 7.57
CA GLY A 152 -4.04 -15.53 8.30
C GLY A 152 -5.40 -16.22 8.53
N ALA A 153 -5.91 -16.96 7.54
CA ALA A 153 -7.16 -17.71 7.64
C ALA A 153 -7.07 -18.85 8.67
N MET A 154 -5.94 -19.56 8.74
CA MET A 154 -5.69 -20.59 9.76
C MET A 154 -5.74 -19.99 11.16
N LEU A 155 -5.04 -18.86 11.38
CA LEU A 155 -5.04 -18.14 12.66
C LEU A 155 -6.46 -17.68 13.06
N LEU A 156 -7.18 -17.07 12.12
CA LEU A 156 -8.55 -16.58 12.36
C LEU A 156 -9.53 -17.70 12.65
N ARG A 157 -9.41 -18.83 11.95
CA ARG A 157 -10.26 -19.99 12.21
C ARG A 157 -10.02 -20.52 13.62
N CYS A 158 -8.77 -20.59 14.07
CA CYS A 158 -8.45 -20.95 15.46
C CYS A 158 -9.08 -19.97 16.45
N ASN A 159 -8.94 -18.66 16.23
CA ASN A 159 -9.51 -17.64 17.12
C ASN A 159 -11.04 -17.76 17.24
N SER A 160 -11.72 -17.98 16.12
CA SER A 160 -13.18 -18.14 16.09
C SER A 160 -13.65 -19.41 16.81
N LEU A 161 -12.91 -20.52 16.68
CA LEU A 161 -13.23 -21.80 17.34
C LEU A 161 -13.00 -21.76 18.86
N LEU A 162 -11.97 -21.04 19.32
CA LEU A 162 -11.66 -20.87 20.75
C LEU A 162 -12.80 -20.24 21.55
N ARG A 163 -13.76 -19.60 20.89
CA ARG A 163 -14.95 -19.00 21.51
C ARG A 163 -15.93 -20.01 22.09
N GLY A 164 -15.83 -21.29 21.73
CA GLY A 164 -16.67 -22.36 22.29
C GLY A 164 -18.10 -22.42 21.75
N HIS A 165 -18.45 -21.67 20.70
CA HIS A 165 -19.80 -21.71 20.11
C HIS A 165 -19.96 -22.76 19.00
N SER A 166 -18.87 -23.41 18.59
CA SER A 166 -18.82 -24.27 17.39
C SER A 166 -18.80 -25.78 17.69
N ALA A 167 -18.61 -26.21 18.93
CA ALA A 167 -18.39 -27.62 19.31
C ALA A 167 -17.35 -28.32 18.43
N VAL A 168 -16.17 -27.71 18.33
CA VAL A 168 -15.00 -28.31 17.68
C VAL A 168 -13.96 -28.59 18.76
N ARG A 169 -13.36 -29.78 18.72
CA ARG A 169 -12.36 -30.21 19.70
C ARG A 169 -11.11 -29.34 19.71
N MET A 170 -10.48 -29.27 20.87
CA MET A 170 -9.23 -28.51 21.07
C MET A 170 -8.11 -29.08 20.19
N GLU A 171 -8.08 -30.40 19.99
CA GLU A 171 -7.10 -31.09 19.17
C GLU A 171 -7.08 -30.59 17.72
N VAL A 172 -8.23 -30.14 17.19
CA VAL A 172 -8.31 -29.54 15.84
C VAL A 172 -7.62 -28.17 15.83
N ILE A 173 -7.83 -27.37 16.88
CA ILE A 173 -7.21 -26.05 17.03
C ILE A 173 -5.68 -26.21 17.22
N GLU A 174 -5.27 -27.16 18.06
CA GLU A 174 -3.87 -27.52 18.28
C GLU A 174 -3.16 -27.94 17.00
N LEU A 175 -3.77 -28.81 16.19
CA LEU A 175 -3.21 -29.24 14.91
C LEU A 175 -3.00 -28.05 13.97
N LEU A 176 -4.01 -27.18 13.84
CA LEU A 176 -3.91 -26.00 12.96
C LEU A 176 -2.81 -25.03 13.42
N ILE A 177 -2.67 -24.80 14.73
CA ILE A 177 -1.60 -23.96 15.29
C ILE A 177 -0.23 -24.59 15.09
N GLN A 178 -0.09 -25.90 15.33
CA GLN A 178 1.15 -26.62 15.05
C GLN A 178 1.53 -26.51 13.57
N ALA A 179 0.60 -26.81 12.66
CA ALA A 179 0.82 -26.68 11.22
C ALA A 179 1.24 -25.25 10.83
N LEU A 180 0.59 -24.23 11.41
CA LEU A 180 0.91 -22.83 11.17
C LEU A 180 2.35 -22.47 11.59
N ASN A 181 2.78 -22.93 12.77
CA ASN A 181 4.11 -22.67 13.33
C ASN A 181 5.20 -23.48 12.60
N PHE A 182 4.91 -24.72 12.19
CA PHE A 182 5.78 -25.50 11.30
C PHE A 182 5.79 -25.00 9.84
N GLY A 183 5.08 -23.92 9.55
CA GLY A 183 5.05 -23.32 8.22
C GLY A 183 4.30 -24.15 7.16
N ILE A 184 3.52 -25.16 7.58
CA ILE A 184 2.71 -26.02 6.72
C ILE A 184 1.43 -25.26 6.35
N THR A 185 1.35 -24.82 5.09
CA THR A 185 0.25 -23.98 4.59
C THR A 185 -0.41 -24.66 3.38
N PRO A 186 -1.72 -24.97 3.42
CA PRO A 186 -2.36 -25.64 2.30
C PRO A 186 -2.42 -24.77 1.04
N LEU A 187 -2.26 -25.42 -0.12
CA LEU A 187 -2.51 -24.80 -1.42
C LEU A 187 -4.02 -24.74 -1.65
N ILE A 188 -4.60 -23.58 -1.39
CA ILE A 188 -6.02 -23.35 -1.55
C ILE A 188 -6.27 -22.68 -2.92
N PRO A 189 -7.21 -23.15 -3.76
CA PRO A 189 -7.56 -22.49 -5.01
C PRO A 189 -7.98 -21.03 -4.83
N LEU A 190 -7.53 -20.16 -5.74
CA LEU A 190 -7.79 -18.71 -5.72
C LEU A 190 -9.28 -18.35 -5.87
N ARG A 191 -10.06 -19.22 -6.53
CA ARG A 191 -11.48 -19.00 -6.87
C ARG A 191 -12.34 -20.18 -6.39
N GLY A 192 -13.63 -19.92 -6.21
CA GLY A 192 -14.61 -20.92 -5.79
C GLY A 192 -15.45 -20.51 -4.57
N SER A 193 -15.17 -19.36 -3.96
CA SER A 193 -16.00 -18.78 -2.89
C SER A 193 -16.85 -17.62 -3.37
N ILE A 194 -18.10 -17.60 -2.91
CA ILE A 194 -19.02 -16.45 -2.97
C ILE A 194 -19.24 -15.82 -1.58
N SER A 195 -18.52 -16.31 -0.56
CA SER A 195 -18.54 -15.82 0.82
C SER A 195 -19.97 -15.70 1.40
N ALA A 196 -20.82 -16.67 1.05
CA ALA A 196 -22.26 -16.67 1.33
C ALA A 196 -22.58 -17.40 2.63
N SER A 197 -22.08 -18.63 2.76
CA SER A 197 -22.08 -19.42 3.99
C SER A 197 -20.65 -19.53 4.53
N GLY A 198 -19.98 -18.36 4.57
CA GLY A 198 -18.55 -18.27 4.71
C GLY A 198 -17.83 -18.71 3.44
N ASP A 199 -16.53 -18.96 3.57
CA ASP A 199 -15.64 -19.40 2.50
C ASP A 199 -15.49 -20.92 2.50
N LEU A 200 -16.62 -21.63 2.34
CA LEU A 200 -16.70 -23.10 2.44
C LEU A 200 -15.65 -23.83 1.60
N SER A 201 -15.53 -23.48 0.32
CA SER A 201 -14.59 -24.17 -0.58
C SER A 201 -13.14 -23.94 -0.15
N PRO A 202 -12.66 -22.71 0.08
CA PRO A 202 -11.34 -22.48 0.67
C PRO A 202 -11.09 -23.23 1.98
N LEU A 203 -12.01 -23.15 2.95
CA LEU A 203 -11.83 -23.77 4.26
C LEU A 203 -11.90 -25.31 4.24
N ALA A 204 -12.48 -25.91 3.20
CA ALA A 204 -12.44 -27.36 2.99
C ALA A 204 -11.01 -27.90 2.81
N TYR A 205 -10.09 -27.08 2.30
CA TYR A 205 -8.67 -27.43 2.18
C TYR A 205 -7.96 -27.42 3.54
N LEU A 206 -8.43 -26.61 4.52
CA LEU A 206 -7.98 -26.72 5.91
C LEU A 206 -8.46 -28.03 6.53
N GLY A 207 -9.71 -28.41 6.29
CA GLY A 207 -10.24 -29.71 6.74
C GLY A 207 -9.45 -30.88 6.16
N GLY A 208 -9.09 -30.82 4.88
CA GLY A 208 -8.24 -31.85 4.27
C GLY A 208 -6.79 -31.85 4.77
N LEU A 209 -6.26 -30.71 5.20
CA LEU A 209 -5.00 -30.67 5.97
C LEU A 209 -5.17 -31.39 7.32
N ILE A 210 -6.22 -31.11 8.07
CA ILE A 210 -6.51 -31.74 9.37
C ILE A 210 -6.62 -33.26 9.25
N GLU A 211 -7.28 -33.75 8.19
CA GLU A 211 -7.40 -35.19 7.90
C GLU A 211 -6.10 -35.82 7.37
N GLY A 212 -5.08 -35.02 7.06
CA GLY A 212 -3.84 -35.51 6.45
C GLY A 212 -4.10 -36.12 5.07
N SER A 213 -4.96 -35.49 4.26
CA SER A 213 -5.34 -36.00 2.94
C SER A 213 -4.12 -36.12 2.02
N PRO A 214 -3.96 -37.24 1.29
CA PRO A 214 -2.88 -37.40 0.32
C PRO A 214 -3.05 -36.53 -0.93
N ASP A 215 -4.27 -36.05 -1.19
CA ASP A 215 -4.64 -35.27 -2.39
C ASP A 215 -4.65 -33.76 -2.14
N ILE A 216 -4.53 -33.34 -0.88
CA ILE A 216 -4.38 -31.94 -0.52
C ILE A 216 -2.90 -31.61 -0.46
N PHE A 217 -2.48 -30.66 -1.28
CA PHE A 217 -1.09 -30.19 -1.31
C PHE A 217 -0.89 -29.02 -0.35
N VAL A 218 0.31 -28.93 0.20
CA VAL A 218 0.74 -27.90 1.15
C VAL A 218 2.10 -27.36 0.75
N GLN A 219 2.32 -26.08 1.03
CA GLN A 219 3.62 -25.43 1.06
C GLN A 219 4.24 -25.61 2.44
N VAL A 220 5.50 -26.02 2.50
CA VAL A 220 6.29 -26.15 3.72
C VAL A 220 7.52 -25.25 3.56
N ALA A 221 7.67 -24.29 4.48
CA ALA A 221 8.88 -23.46 4.52
C ALA A 221 10.08 -24.33 4.95
N GLN A 222 11.17 -24.29 4.19
CA GLN A 222 12.42 -24.92 4.61
C GLN A 222 13.05 -24.12 5.75
N GLU A 223 13.54 -24.82 6.78
CA GLU A 223 14.45 -24.24 7.76
C GLU A 223 15.71 -23.78 7.02
N SER A 224 15.89 -22.46 6.86
CA SER A 224 17.19 -21.93 6.45
C SER A 224 18.06 -21.82 7.70
N PRO A 225 19.15 -22.60 7.83
CA PRO A 225 19.97 -22.57 9.04
C PRO A 225 20.75 -21.25 9.20
N ASN A 226 20.85 -20.43 8.15
CA ASN A 226 21.57 -19.16 8.15
C ASN A 226 20.99 -18.20 7.10
N ASN A 227 20.59 -17.01 7.56
CA ASN A 227 20.06 -15.84 6.84
C ASN A 227 18.53 -15.81 6.66
N GLY A 228 17.91 -14.86 7.37
CA GLY A 228 16.47 -14.61 7.44
C GLY A 228 15.85 -14.09 6.15
N ASN A 229 15.91 -14.88 5.10
CA ASN A 229 15.11 -14.69 3.89
C ASN A 229 14.19 -15.91 3.69
N PRO A 230 12.90 -15.81 4.06
CA PRO A 230 11.96 -16.94 4.08
C PRO A 230 11.58 -17.50 2.70
N GLU A 231 12.07 -16.90 1.60
CA GLU A 231 11.70 -17.29 0.23
C GLU A 231 12.64 -18.32 -0.43
N LYS A 232 13.77 -18.69 0.18
CA LYS A 232 14.77 -19.54 -0.50
C LYS A 232 14.56 -21.06 -0.44
N GLY A 233 13.40 -21.52 0.01
CA GLY A 233 13.02 -22.92 -0.12
C GLY A 233 11.60 -23.17 0.36
N VAL A 234 10.61 -22.98 -0.51
CA VAL A 234 9.25 -23.48 -0.25
C VAL A 234 9.09 -24.79 -1.00
N GLU A 235 8.92 -25.86 -0.25
CA GLU A 235 8.68 -27.20 -0.77
C GLU A 235 7.18 -27.46 -0.84
N VAL A 236 6.70 -28.06 -1.92
CA VAL A 236 5.32 -28.55 -2.01
C VAL A 236 5.27 -30.06 -1.91
N MET A 237 4.36 -30.55 -1.06
CA MET A 237 4.09 -31.96 -0.83
C MET A 237 2.63 -32.18 -0.42
N SER A 238 2.21 -33.43 -0.26
CA SER A 238 0.88 -33.75 0.28
C SER A 238 0.78 -33.42 1.77
N ALA A 239 -0.42 -33.09 2.25
CA ALA A 239 -0.69 -32.85 3.67
C ALA A 239 -0.33 -34.08 4.52
N ALA A 240 -0.61 -35.29 4.02
CA ALA A 240 -0.19 -36.54 4.63
C ALA A 240 1.32 -36.59 4.95
N ASN A 241 2.15 -36.21 3.98
CA ASN A 241 3.60 -36.24 4.12
C ASN A 241 4.13 -35.09 4.98
N ALA A 242 3.54 -33.90 4.87
CA ALA A 242 3.92 -32.76 5.70
C ALA A 242 3.62 -33.00 7.18
N LEU A 243 2.43 -33.51 7.51
CA LEU A 243 2.07 -33.84 8.89
C LEU A 243 2.96 -34.95 9.44
N ARG A 244 3.26 -35.99 8.65
CA ARG A 244 4.21 -37.05 9.03
C ARG A 244 5.60 -36.47 9.31
N ARG A 245 6.09 -35.57 8.45
CA ARG A 245 7.40 -34.91 8.60
C ARG A 245 7.47 -34.07 9.87
N ALA A 246 6.37 -33.42 10.26
CA ALA A 246 6.28 -32.61 11.48
C ALA A 246 5.89 -33.42 12.73
N ASN A 247 5.75 -34.76 12.62
CA ASN A 247 5.25 -35.64 13.69
C ASN A 247 3.87 -35.22 14.24
N ILE A 248 3.02 -34.64 13.40
CA ILE A 248 1.65 -34.27 13.73
C ILE A 248 0.72 -35.40 13.32
N THR A 249 -0.14 -35.86 14.23
CA THR A 249 -1.08 -36.95 13.96
C THR A 249 -2.34 -36.39 13.28
N PRO A 250 -2.73 -36.88 12.09
CA PRO A 250 -3.98 -36.47 11.44
C PRO A 250 -5.22 -36.84 12.27
N LEU A 251 -6.29 -36.07 12.13
CA LEU A 251 -7.54 -36.26 12.89
C LEU A 251 -8.69 -36.71 11.98
N THR A 252 -9.53 -37.61 12.49
CA THR A 252 -10.86 -37.85 11.91
C THR A 252 -11.87 -36.92 12.57
N LEU A 253 -12.59 -36.16 11.75
CA LEU A 253 -13.58 -35.17 12.18
C LEU A 253 -14.89 -35.85 12.61
N ARG A 254 -15.38 -35.47 13.79
CA ARG A 254 -16.62 -35.95 14.41
C ARG A 254 -17.81 -35.08 14.01
N ALA A 255 -19.00 -35.41 14.52
CA ALA A 255 -20.21 -34.64 14.27
C ALA A 255 -19.99 -33.12 14.44
N LYS A 256 -20.49 -32.33 13.48
CA LYS A 256 -20.30 -30.87 13.37
C LYS A 256 -18.88 -30.38 13.09
N GLU A 257 -17.81 -31.14 13.35
CA GLU A 257 -16.45 -30.59 13.26
C GLU A 257 -16.03 -30.18 11.84
N GLY A 258 -16.38 -30.96 10.82
CA GLY A 258 -16.13 -30.58 9.42
C GLY A 258 -16.86 -29.29 9.06
N LEU A 259 -18.12 -29.17 9.47
CA LEU A 259 -18.88 -27.94 9.31
C LEU A 259 -18.27 -26.77 10.09
N GLY A 260 -17.89 -26.95 11.35
CA GLY A 260 -17.32 -25.89 12.19
C GLY A 260 -15.97 -25.37 11.68
N VAL A 261 -15.17 -26.22 11.05
CA VAL A 261 -13.93 -25.82 10.36
C VAL A 261 -14.25 -25.03 9.09
N MET A 262 -15.27 -25.43 8.33
CA MET A 262 -15.54 -24.87 6.99
C MET A 262 -16.44 -23.65 6.98
N ASN A 263 -17.35 -23.54 7.93
CA ASN A 263 -18.37 -22.50 7.97
C ASN A 263 -17.82 -21.29 8.69
N GLY A 264 -17.48 -20.24 7.94
CA GLY A 264 -16.94 -18.99 8.47
C GLY A 264 -16.22 -18.14 7.44
N THR A 265 -15.86 -16.92 7.80
CA THR A 265 -15.38 -15.88 6.87
C THR A 265 -13.86 -15.70 6.88
N ALA A 266 -13.12 -16.62 7.52
CA ALA A 266 -11.70 -16.46 7.83
C ALA A 266 -10.79 -16.14 6.62
N PRO A 267 -10.94 -16.78 5.44
CA PRO A 267 -10.17 -16.40 4.24
C PRO A 267 -10.44 -14.98 3.77
N SER A 268 -11.71 -14.57 3.68
CA SER A 268 -12.10 -13.20 3.32
C SER A 268 -11.59 -12.17 4.35
N ALA A 269 -11.73 -12.47 5.64
CA ALA A 269 -11.30 -11.59 6.73
C ALA A 269 -9.77 -11.45 6.79
N ALA A 270 -9.03 -12.54 6.56
CA ALA A 270 -7.57 -12.51 6.45
C ALA A 270 -7.12 -11.65 5.27
N ALA A 271 -7.72 -11.87 4.08
CA ALA A 271 -7.39 -11.09 2.90
C ALA A 271 -7.69 -9.60 3.11
N ALA A 272 -8.85 -9.26 3.69
CA ALA A 272 -9.23 -7.89 4.00
C ALA A 272 -8.32 -7.22 5.03
N ALA A 273 -7.90 -7.94 6.09
CA ALA A 273 -6.99 -7.41 7.09
C ALA A 273 -5.62 -7.07 6.49
N LEU A 274 -5.08 -7.96 5.66
CA LEU A 274 -3.79 -7.76 5.00
C LEU A 274 -3.83 -6.60 4.00
N THR A 275 -4.89 -6.50 3.18
CA THR A 275 -5.02 -5.39 2.22
C THR A 275 -5.27 -4.06 2.92
N LEU A 276 -6.12 -4.01 3.96
CA LEU A 276 -6.31 -2.78 4.72
C LEU A 276 -5.03 -2.31 5.39
N HIS A 277 -4.21 -3.22 5.93
CA HIS A 277 -2.90 -2.84 6.46
C HIS A 277 -2.07 -2.09 5.41
N ASP A 278 -1.99 -2.61 4.18
CA ASP A 278 -1.25 -1.97 3.09
C ASP A 278 -1.85 -0.61 2.71
N ILE A 279 -3.17 -0.53 2.57
CA ILE A 279 -3.86 0.71 2.19
C ILE A 279 -3.64 1.79 3.24
N ASN A 280 -3.77 1.46 4.52
CA ASN A 280 -3.54 2.40 5.60
C ASN A 280 -2.12 3.01 5.53
N ASN A 281 -1.10 2.18 5.27
CA ASN A 281 0.27 2.67 5.07
C ASN A 281 0.40 3.53 3.80
N LEU A 282 -0.22 3.12 2.68
CA LEU A 282 -0.22 3.88 1.43
C LEU A 282 -0.94 5.24 1.58
N THR A 283 -1.98 5.34 2.41
CA THR A 283 -2.66 6.61 2.71
C THR A 283 -1.74 7.58 3.43
N ILE A 284 -0.92 7.10 4.39
CA ILE A 284 0.10 7.92 5.05
C ILE A 284 1.21 8.30 4.07
N LEU A 285 1.70 7.34 3.26
CA LEU A 285 2.68 7.62 2.22
C LEU A 285 2.16 8.66 1.22
N THR A 286 0.89 8.63 0.82
CA THR A 286 0.30 9.61 -0.10
C THR A 286 0.33 11.03 0.47
N GLN A 287 0.15 11.19 1.79
CA GLN A 287 0.30 12.49 2.47
C GLN A 287 1.76 12.96 2.43
N VAL A 288 2.72 12.06 2.64
CA VAL A 288 4.15 12.35 2.50
C VAL A 288 4.54 12.71 1.07
N LEU A 289 4.07 11.96 0.08
CA LEU A 289 4.29 12.27 -1.33
C LEU A 289 3.70 13.62 -1.71
N THR A 290 2.53 13.97 -1.15
CA THR A 290 1.93 15.30 -1.32
C THR A 290 2.82 16.39 -0.72
N ALA A 291 3.40 16.19 0.47
CA ALA A 291 4.34 17.15 1.05
C ALA A 291 5.59 17.31 0.17
N MET A 292 6.20 16.21 -0.30
CA MET A 292 7.31 16.26 -1.24
C MET A 292 6.93 16.94 -2.57
N ALA A 293 5.71 16.73 -3.06
CA ALA A 293 5.19 17.37 -4.27
C ALA A 293 5.03 18.88 -4.07
N THR A 294 4.57 19.31 -2.88
CA THR A 294 4.50 20.73 -2.51
C THR A 294 5.89 21.36 -2.54
N GLU A 295 6.92 20.69 -2.04
CA GLU A 295 8.31 21.18 -2.13
C GLU A 295 8.80 21.23 -3.59
N ALA A 296 8.59 20.15 -4.37
CA ALA A 296 9.04 20.08 -5.76
C ALA A 296 8.39 21.14 -6.67
N LEU A 297 7.11 21.45 -6.43
CA LEU A 297 6.31 22.44 -7.15
C LEU A 297 6.37 23.85 -6.54
N LEU A 298 7.24 24.10 -5.55
CA LEU A 298 7.36 25.38 -4.83
C LEU A 298 5.96 25.90 -4.41
N GLY A 299 5.16 25.00 -3.84
CA GLY A 299 3.78 25.22 -3.44
C GLY A 299 3.66 25.96 -2.11
N SER A 300 2.45 26.39 -1.80
CA SER A 300 2.12 27.12 -0.59
C SER A 300 1.80 26.19 0.58
N ILE A 301 2.43 26.45 1.73
CA ILE A 301 2.12 25.76 2.99
C ILE A 301 0.74 26.18 3.52
N ASP A 302 0.27 27.39 3.17
CA ASP A 302 -1.00 27.93 3.68
C ASP A 302 -2.23 27.16 3.16
N ASN A 303 -2.06 26.35 2.09
CA ASN A 303 -3.08 25.41 1.62
C ASN A 303 -3.53 24.45 2.73
N TYR A 304 -2.67 24.21 3.71
CA TYR A 304 -2.86 23.25 4.80
C TYR A 304 -3.08 23.94 6.15
N ASP A 305 -3.39 25.24 6.16
CA ASP A 305 -3.59 25.96 7.41
C ASP A 305 -4.81 25.43 8.19
N ASP A 306 -4.60 25.22 9.49
CA ASP A 306 -5.60 24.71 10.42
C ASP A 306 -6.90 25.51 10.36
N PHE A 307 -6.86 26.84 10.19
CA PHE A 307 -8.06 27.67 10.09
C PHE A 307 -8.99 27.20 8.97
N ILE A 308 -8.45 26.86 7.79
CA ILE A 308 -9.24 26.40 6.64
C ILE A 308 -10.00 25.11 7.00
N SER A 309 -9.29 24.17 7.64
CA SER A 309 -9.89 22.90 8.07
C SER A 309 -10.85 23.05 9.25
N GLN A 310 -10.63 24.02 10.15
CA GLN A 310 -11.54 24.34 11.25
C GLN A 310 -12.83 24.99 10.76
N CYS A 311 -12.76 25.82 9.71
CA CYS A 311 -13.96 26.40 9.08
C CYS A 311 -14.85 25.35 8.42
N ARG A 312 -14.29 24.22 7.98
CA ARG A 312 -15.03 23.07 7.41
C ARG A 312 -14.59 21.77 8.12
N PRO A 313 -15.11 21.49 9.32
CA PRO A 313 -14.48 20.58 10.28
C PRO A 313 -14.80 19.10 10.05
N HIS A 314 -14.56 18.60 8.83
CA HIS A 314 -14.53 17.15 8.59
C HIS A 314 -13.29 16.57 9.30
N PRO A 315 -13.43 15.55 10.17
CA PRO A 315 -12.32 15.02 10.95
C PRO A 315 -11.10 14.61 10.12
N GLY A 316 -11.32 13.92 9.00
CA GLY A 316 -10.26 13.51 8.11
C GLY A 316 -9.58 14.68 7.41
N GLN A 317 -10.34 15.73 7.03
CA GLN A 317 -9.75 16.94 6.44
C GLN A 317 -8.84 17.66 7.43
N ILE A 318 -9.29 17.80 8.69
CA ILE A 318 -8.50 18.41 9.77
C ILE A 318 -7.21 17.61 9.99
N GLU A 319 -7.33 16.30 10.07
CA GLU A 319 -6.18 15.40 10.27
C GLU A 319 -5.17 15.53 9.14
N VAL A 320 -5.61 15.38 7.88
CA VAL A 320 -4.70 15.40 6.73
C VAL A 320 -4.03 16.78 6.58
N ALA A 321 -4.78 17.87 6.78
CA ALA A 321 -4.20 19.22 6.74
C ALA A 321 -3.08 19.37 7.77
N ARG A 322 -3.33 18.97 9.02
CA ARG A 322 -2.33 18.99 10.10
C ARG A 322 -1.12 18.12 9.78
N ASN A 323 -1.35 16.91 9.27
CA ASN A 323 -0.27 15.98 8.93
C ASN A 323 0.62 16.56 7.83
N ILE A 324 0.05 16.99 6.69
CA ILE A 324 0.84 17.55 5.58
C ILE A 324 1.57 18.82 6.00
N ARG A 325 0.91 19.70 6.77
CA ARG A 325 1.54 20.91 7.33
C ARG A 325 2.74 20.57 8.21
N GLY A 326 2.59 19.59 9.11
CA GLY A 326 3.68 19.11 9.96
C GLY A 326 4.84 18.48 9.18
N LEU A 327 4.53 17.72 8.12
CA LEU A 327 5.53 17.12 7.23
C LEU A 327 6.37 18.15 6.48
N LEU A 328 5.83 19.36 6.27
CA LEU A 328 6.51 20.50 5.63
C LEU A 328 7.29 21.38 6.62
N ALA A 329 7.34 21.03 7.91
CA ALA A 329 8.04 21.83 8.91
C ALA A 329 9.55 21.93 8.60
N GLY A 330 10.04 23.16 8.48
CA GLY A 330 11.45 23.47 8.23
C GLY A 330 11.88 23.37 6.76
N THR A 331 10.95 23.22 5.82
CA THR A 331 11.27 23.30 4.39
C THR A 331 11.83 24.68 4.00
N MET A 332 12.77 24.68 3.05
CA MET A 332 13.27 25.88 2.38
C MET A 332 12.76 26.01 0.94
N LEU A 333 11.92 25.06 0.48
CA LEU A 333 11.39 25.02 -0.89
C LEU A 333 9.93 25.45 -0.97
N ALA A 334 9.10 25.06 0.00
CA ALA A 334 7.72 25.52 0.07
C ALA A 334 7.64 26.82 0.89
N GLU A 335 6.88 27.80 0.40
CA GLU A 335 6.78 29.12 1.02
C GLU A 335 5.36 29.41 1.48
N ARG A 336 5.17 30.50 2.22
CA ARG A 336 3.83 31.06 2.46
C ARG A 336 3.33 31.75 1.20
N THR A 337 2.02 31.91 1.11
CA THR A 337 1.36 32.57 -0.02
C THR A 337 1.85 34.01 -0.13
N ASN A 338 2.55 34.31 -1.22
CA ASN A 338 2.94 35.67 -1.55
C ASN A 338 1.93 36.26 -2.54
N VAL A 339 1.07 37.16 -2.05
CA VAL A 339 0.02 37.83 -2.84
C VAL A 339 0.57 38.78 -3.92
N HIS A 340 1.85 39.15 -3.83
CA HIS A 340 2.53 39.98 -4.80
C HIS A 340 3.37 39.18 -5.80
N ARG A 341 3.37 37.84 -5.71
CA ARG A 341 4.07 36.97 -6.65
C ARG A 341 3.49 37.16 -8.05
N GLN A 342 4.35 37.44 -9.03
CA GLN A 342 3.94 37.46 -10.43
C GLN A 342 3.66 36.03 -10.91
N GLY A 343 2.63 35.87 -11.75
CA GLY A 343 2.17 34.57 -12.23
C GLY A 343 0.97 34.00 -11.45
N LEU A 344 0.87 32.66 -11.39
CA LEU A 344 -0.29 31.98 -10.79
C LEU A 344 -0.33 32.20 -9.28
N ALA A 345 -1.34 32.93 -8.79
CA ALA A 345 -1.49 33.30 -7.39
C ALA A 345 -1.84 32.13 -6.44
N GLN A 346 -2.25 30.98 -6.97
CA GLN A 346 -2.70 29.83 -6.19
C GLN A 346 -2.16 28.54 -6.78
N ASP A 347 -1.86 27.56 -5.93
CA ASP A 347 -1.56 26.22 -6.43
C ASP A 347 -2.79 25.56 -7.05
N ARG A 348 -2.54 24.59 -7.93
CA ARG A 348 -3.58 23.76 -8.53
C ARG A 348 -4.14 22.76 -7.51
N TYR A 349 -5.26 22.15 -7.87
CA TYR A 349 -6.05 21.34 -6.95
C TYR A 349 -5.30 20.11 -6.43
N ALA A 350 -4.42 19.52 -7.24
CA ALA A 350 -3.65 18.34 -6.84
C ALA A 350 -2.80 18.58 -5.57
N LEU A 351 -2.41 19.84 -5.30
CA LEU A 351 -1.78 20.22 -4.02
C LEU A 351 -2.79 20.85 -3.07
N ARG A 352 -3.48 21.89 -3.54
CA ARG A 352 -4.27 22.78 -2.67
C ARG A 352 -5.49 22.11 -2.04
N THR A 353 -6.10 21.15 -2.74
CA THR A 353 -7.29 20.44 -2.23
C THR A 353 -6.97 19.06 -1.65
N ALA A 354 -5.69 18.73 -1.44
CA ALA A 354 -5.29 17.41 -0.97
C ALA A 354 -5.94 17.01 0.38
N PRO A 355 -6.07 17.89 1.40
CA PRO A 355 -6.78 17.55 2.64
C PRO A 355 -8.26 17.24 2.42
N GLN A 356 -8.93 18.00 1.55
CA GLN A 356 -10.35 17.80 1.22
C GLN A 356 -10.57 16.52 0.41
N TRP A 357 -9.55 16.07 -0.34
CA TRP A 357 -9.58 14.85 -1.14
C TRP A 357 -9.25 13.60 -0.33
N ILE A 358 -8.20 13.62 0.49
CA ILE A 358 -7.77 12.48 1.31
C ILE A 358 -8.61 12.37 2.60
N GLY A 359 -9.18 13.46 3.11
CA GLY A 359 -9.95 13.46 4.35
C GLY A 359 -11.06 12.39 4.39
N PRO A 360 -12.00 12.37 3.42
CA PRO A 360 -13.02 11.32 3.35
C PRO A 360 -12.44 9.90 3.24
N VAL A 361 -11.30 9.73 2.57
CA VAL A 361 -10.60 8.44 2.49
C VAL A 361 -10.18 7.93 3.87
N THR A 362 -9.60 8.80 4.71
CA THR A 362 -9.21 8.42 6.07
C THR A 362 -10.41 8.03 6.95
N GLU A 363 -11.54 8.73 6.80
CA GLU A 363 -12.78 8.44 7.52
C GLU A 363 -13.38 7.08 7.10
N ASP A 364 -13.39 6.78 5.80
CA ASP A 364 -13.84 5.50 5.26
C ASP A 364 -12.96 4.33 5.69
N LEU A 365 -11.64 4.53 5.73
CA LEU A 365 -10.70 3.48 6.16
C LEU A 365 -10.79 3.20 7.67
N LEU A 366 -11.02 4.21 8.51
CA LEU A 366 -11.31 4.00 9.93
C LEU A 366 -12.55 3.12 10.13
N LEU A 367 -13.61 3.36 9.34
CA LEU A 367 -14.81 2.52 9.40
C LEU A 367 -14.54 1.10 8.86
N ALA A 368 -13.78 0.97 7.77
CA ALA A 368 -13.39 -0.32 7.22
C ALA A 368 -12.56 -1.15 8.23
N ASN A 369 -11.56 -0.53 8.86
CA ASN A 369 -10.74 -1.19 9.89
C ASN A 369 -11.59 -1.65 11.07
N ARG A 370 -12.55 -0.84 11.52
CA ARG A 370 -13.48 -1.25 12.58
C ARG A 370 -14.33 -2.45 12.17
N GLN A 371 -14.89 -2.43 10.96
CA GLN A 371 -15.69 -3.56 10.43
C GLN A 371 -14.87 -4.85 10.40
N ILE A 372 -13.63 -4.80 9.90
CA ILE A 372 -12.75 -5.97 9.85
C ILE A 372 -12.33 -6.41 11.24
N THR A 373 -11.96 -5.49 12.15
CA THR A 373 -11.57 -5.84 13.52
C THR A 373 -12.67 -6.58 14.28
N ILE A 374 -13.94 -6.20 14.09
CA ILE A 374 -15.09 -6.94 14.64
C ILE A 374 -15.15 -8.36 14.04
N GLU A 375 -15.00 -8.47 12.72
CA GLU A 375 -15.02 -9.76 12.02
C GLU A 375 -13.91 -10.70 12.52
N LEU A 376 -12.69 -10.18 12.77
CA LEU A 376 -11.55 -10.98 13.27
C LEU A 376 -11.83 -11.64 14.64
N ASN A 377 -12.77 -11.08 15.40
CA ASN A 377 -13.12 -11.50 16.76
C ASN A 377 -14.57 -12.03 16.85
N SER A 378 -15.15 -12.48 15.72
CA SER A 378 -16.54 -12.95 15.65
C SER A 378 -16.65 -14.47 15.59
N SER A 379 -17.78 -15.00 16.09
CA SER A 379 -18.19 -16.39 15.84
C SER A 379 -18.96 -16.46 14.54
N THR A 380 -18.22 -16.69 13.45
CA THR A 380 -18.76 -16.87 12.10
C THR A 380 -18.94 -18.36 11.86
N ASP A 381 -20.03 -18.94 12.35
CA ASP A 381 -20.38 -20.36 12.20
C ASP A 381 -21.90 -20.50 12.33
N ASN A 382 -22.42 -21.66 11.94
CA ASN A 382 -23.82 -22.04 12.11
C ASN A 382 -23.98 -23.58 12.11
N PRO A 383 -24.83 -24.14 13.00
CA PRO A 383 -25.50 -23.45 14.12
C PRO A 383 -24.52 -23.09 15.24
N LEU A 384 -24.86 -22.05 16.01
CA LEU A 384 -24.13 -21.66 17.22
C LEU A 384 -24.74 -22.32 18.45
N ILE A 385 -23.90 -22.70 19.40
CA ILE A 385 -24.32 -23.38 20.63
C ILE A 385 -24.23 -22.41 21.81
N GLU A 386 -25.36 -22.13 22.45
CA GLU A 386 -25.43 -21.39 23.71
C GLU A 386 -25.61 -22.38 24.86
N VAL A 387 -24.48 -22.83 25.43
CA VAL A 387 -24.44 -23.82 26.53
C VAL A 387 -25.30 -23.39 27.71
N ALA A 388 -25.19 -22.12 28.13
CA ALA A 388 -25.89 -21.58 29.30
C ALA A 388 -27.43 -21.68 29.20
N ARG A 389 -27.98 -21.81 27.99
CA ARG A 389 -29.43 -21.96 27.74
C ARG A 389 -29.79 -23.28 27.06
N ASP A 390 -28.83 -24.20 26.93
CA ASP A 390 -29.01 -25.49 26.26
C ASP A 390 -29.68 -25.35 24.88
N ARG A 391 -29.18 -24.39 24.07
CA ARG A 391 -29.87 -23.98 22.84
C ARG A 391 -28.95 -23.88 21.62
N PHE A 392 -29.46 -24.40 20.50
CA PHE A 392 -28.87 -24.22 19.18
C PHE A 392 -29.51 -23.04 18.44
N HIS A 393 -28.70 -22.04 18.11
CA HIS A 393 -29.09 -20.87 17.33
C HIS A 393 -28.76 -21.07 15.87
N HIS A 394 -29.79 -21.04 15.04
CA HIS A 394 -29.70 -21.20 13.59
C HIS A 394 -29.78 -19.80 12.97
N GLY A 395 -28.69 -19.35 12.35
CA GLY A 395 -28.54 -17.97 11.91
C GLY A 395 -27.62 -17.83 10.69
N GLY A 396 -27.28 -16.58 10.37
CA GLY A 396 -26.52 -16.22 9.17
C GLY A 396 -25.17 -15.59 9.44
N ASN A 397 -24.53 -15.85 10.59
CA ASN A 397 -23.24 -15.25 10.98
C ASN A 397 -22.08 -15.57 10.03
N PHE A 398 -22.29 -16.48 9.09
CA PHE A 398 -21.37 -16.82 8.01
C PHE A 398 -21.41 -15.83 6.83
N GLN A 399 -22.36 -14.88 6.81
CA GLN A 399 -22.55 -13.94 5.71
C GLN A 399 -21.58 -12.77 5.83
N ALA A 400 -20.63 -12.66 4.91
CA ALA A 400 -19.52 -11.71 4.99
C ALA A 400 -19.81 -10.31 4.39
N ALA A 401 -21.07 -9.83 4.47
CA ALA A 401 -21.44 -8.53 3.88
C ALA A 401 -20.72 -7.33 4.54
N SER A 402 -20.35 -7.46 5.81
CA SER A 402 -19.48 -6.52 6.56
C SER A 402 -18.12 -6.35 5.87
N ILE A 403 -17.50 -7.45 5.46
CA ILE A 403 -16.21 -7.47 4.77
C ILE A 403 -16.34 -6.82 3.40
N THR A 404 -17.37 -7.15 2.63
CA THR A 404 -17.61 -6.49 1.32
C THR A 404 -17.81 -4.99 1.50
N SER A 405 -18.57 -4.55 2.51
CA SER A 405 -18.74 -3.13 2.82
C SER A 405 -17.41 -2.43 3.12
N ALA A 406 -16.50 -3.07 3.84
CA ALA A 406 -15.16 -2.56 4.11
C ALA A 406 -14.29 -2.50 2.84
N MET A 407 -14.36 -3.54 2.00
CA MET A 407 -13.60 -3.61 0.76
C MET A 407 -14.08 -2.63 -0.31
N GLU A 408 -15.37 -2.31 -0.36
CA GLU A 408 -15.88 -1.29 -1.29
C GLU A 408 -15.38 0.11 -0.90
N LYS A 409 -15.29 0.44 0.40
CA LYS A 409 -14.61 1.65 0.88
C LYS A 409 -13.13 1.66 0.50
N ALA A 410 -12.45 0.54 0.67
CA ALA A 410 -11.05 0.38 0.28
C ALA A 410 -10.82 0.59 -1.23
N LYS A 411 -11.73 0.14 -2.10
CA LYS A 411 -11.66 0.43 -3.55
C LYS A 411 -11.77 1.92 -3.84
N THR A 412 -12.75 2.59 -3.23
CA THR A 412 -12.91 4.05 -3.37
C THR A 412 -11.68 4.80 -2.87
N ALA A 413 -11.14 4.40 -1.72
CA ALA A 413 -9.90 4.94 -1.18
C ALA A 413 -8.75 4.84 -2.18
N LEU A 414 -8.50 3.65 -2.73
CA LEU A 414 -7.40 3.41 -3.68
C LEU A 414 -7.52 4.27 -4.94
N VAL A 415 -8.69 4.34 -5.58
CA VAL A 415 -8.86 5.14 -6.80
C VAL A 415 -8.72 6.64 -6.53
N MET A 416 -9.18 7.12 -5.37
CA MET A 416 -8.98 8.52 -4.95
C MET A 416 -7.50 8.82 -4.71
N LEU A 417 -6.78 7.99 -3.96
CA LEU A 417 -5.33 8.16 -3.74
C LEU A 417 -4.57 8.12 -5.07
N GLY A 418 -4.85 7.11 -5.90
CA GLY A 418 -4.26 6.95 -7.22
C GLY A 418 -4.47 8.19 -8.10
N ARG A 419 -5.67 8.77 -8.12
CA ARG A 419 -5.95 10.00 -8.89
C ARG A 419 -5.13 11.19 -8.42
N LEU A 420 -4.95 11.34 -7.12
CA LEU A 420 -4.15 12.43 -6.56
C LEU A 420 -2.68 12.28 -6.97
N ILE A 421 -2.10 11.08 -6.78
CA ILE A 421 -0.70 10.78 -7.07
C ILE A 421 -0.36 11.03 -8.53
N VAL A 422 -1.15 10.51 -9.48
CA VAL A 422 -0.90 10.73 -10.91
C VAL A 422 -1.07 12.20 -11.31
N SER A 423 -2.03 12.92 -10.73
CA SER A 423 -2.21 14.35 -11.03
C SER A 423 -0.99 15.17 -10.57
N GLN A 424 -0.49 14.91 -9.35
CA GLN A 424 0.74 15.54 -8.85
C GLN A 424 1.96 15.18 -9.71
N CYS A 425 2.10 13.89 -10.07
CA CYS A 425 3.18 13.43 -10.93
C CYS A 425 3.18 14.12 -12.30
N GLN A 426 2.01 14.27 -12.92
CA GLN A 426 1.85 14.91 -14.22
C GLN A 426 2.12 16.41 -14.17
N GLU A 427 1.68 17.09 -13.11
CA GLU A 427 2.00 18.49 -12.89
C GLU A 427 3.51 18.74 -12.77
N ILE A 428 4.26 17.85 -12.10
CA ILE A 428 5.72 17.96 -11.95
C ILE A 428 6.45 17.72 -13.27
N ILE A 429 6.00 16.75 -14.07
CA ILE A 429 6.65 16.38 -15.35
C ILE A 429 6.45 17.47 -16.42
N ASN A 430 5.36 18.24 -16.34
CA ASN A 430 4.98 19.22 -17.34
C ASN A 430 5.65 20.60 -17.07
N PRO A 431 6.53 21.09 -17.98
CA PRO A 431 7.25 22.36 -17.80
C PRO A 431 6.33 23.58 -17.67
N ASN A 432 5.12 23.52 -18.24
CA ASN A 432 4.14 24.61 -18.15
C ASN A 432 3.45 24.68 -16.77
N LEU A 433 3.55 23.62 -15.97
CA LEU A 433 2.83 23.50 -14.70
C LEU A 433 3.79 23.46 -13.50
N ASN A 434 5.05 23.06 -13.72
CA ASN A 434 6.00 22.70 -12.67
C ASN A 434 6.87 23.85 -12.14
N LYS A 435 6.64 25.10 -12.57
CA LYS A 435 7.33 26.32 -12.12
C LYS A 435 8.86 26.27 -12.32
N GLY A 436 9.34 26.06 -13.55
CA GLY A 436 10.77 26.22 -13.91
C GLY A 436 11.59 24.92 -13.95
N LEU A 437 11.00 23.76 -13.59
CA LEU A 437 11.68 22.46 -13.77
C LEU A 437 11.72 22.07 -15.26
N PRO A 438 12.81 21.43 -15.74
CA PRO A 438 12.96 21.10 -17.16
C PRO A 438 11.92 20.08 -17.65
N PRO A 439 11.63 20.04 -18.96
CA PRO A 439 10.63 19.15 -19.53
C PRO A 439 10.93 17.67 -19.23
N ASN A 440 9.94 16.94 -18.73
CA ASN A 440 10.09 15.54 -18.32
C ASN A 440 11.19 15.29 -17.26
N LEU A 441 11.62 16.34 -16.54
CA LEU A 441 12.68 16.29 -15.54
C LEU A 441 14.03 15.80 -16.09
N CYS A 442 14.34 16.14 -17.35
CA CYS A 442 15.65 15.84 -17.90
C CYS A 442 16.75 16.57 -17.12
N PHE A 443 17.84 15.85 -16.88
CA PHE A 443 19.04 16.44 -16.31
C PHE A 443 19.80 17.13 -17.44
N ASP A 444 20.14 16.38 -18.49
CA ASP A 444 20.90 16.72 -19.70
C ASP A 444 20.05 17.45 -20.77
N ASP A 445 20.45 17.35 -22.04
CA ASP A 445 19.88 18.12 -23.14
C ASP A 445 18.40 17.73 -23.39
N PRO A 446 17.44 18.67 -23.24
CA PRO A 446 16.02 18.44 -23.50
C PRO A 446 15.70 17.93 -24.91
N SER A 447 16.54 18.22 -25.91
CA SER A 447 16.34 17.79 -27.30
C SER A 447 16.57 16.28 -27.50
N THR A 448 17.35 15.65 -26.63
CA THR A 448 17.72 14.23 -26.73
C THR A 448 17.36 13.40 -25.49
N SER A 449 16.94 14.04 -24.40
CA SER A 449 16.60 13.38 -23.13
C SER A 449 15.15 13.58 -22.71
N PHE A 450 14.43 12.47 -22.57
CA PHE A 450 13.01 12.47 -22.22
C PHE A 450 12.71 11.85 -20.84
N THR A 451 13.74 11.48 -20.07
CA THR A 451 13.71 11.03 -18.66
C THR A 451 12.37 10.45 -18.17
N CYS A 452 11.44 11.26 -17.65
CA CYS A 452 10.18 10.78 -17.07
C CYS A 452 9.00 10.60 -18.04
N LYS A 453 9.17 10.78 -19.36
CA LYS A 453 8.09 10.64 -20.35
C LYS A 453 7.45 9.25 -20.31
N GLY A 454 8.25 8.20 -20.19
CA GLY A 454 7.75 6.82 -20.06
C GLY A 454 6.99 6.59 -18.75
N ILE A 455 7.40 7.26 -17.67
CA ILE A 455 6.69 7.21 -16.38
C ILE A 455 5.30 7.84 -16.52
N ASP A 456 5.16 8.98 -17.19
CA ASP A 456 3.84 9.62 -17.39
C ASP A 456 2.84 8.70 -18.11
N ILE A 457 3.30 8.01 -19.17
CA ILE A 457 2.51 7.01 -19.90
C ILE A 457 2.12 5.86 -18.96
N ASN A 458 3.08 5.33 -18.19
CA ASN A 458 2.82 4.25 -17.24
C ASN A 458 1.81 4.67 -16.17
N MET A 459 1.94 5.87 -15.58
CA MET A 459 1.02 6.39 -14.58
C MET A 459 -0.41 6.51 -15.10
N SER A 460 -0.57 6.89 -16.38
CA SER A 460 -1.87 6.94 -17.05
C SER A 460 -2.47 5.54 -17.24
N ALA A 461 -1.65 4.56 -17.64
CA ALA A 461 -2.07 3.16 -17.76
C ALA A 461 -2.48 2.56 -16.40
N TYR A 462 -1.63 2.72 -15.38
CA TYR A 462 -1.88 2.27 -14.01
C TYR A 462 -3.19 2.84 -13.46
N PHE A 463 -3.39 4.15 -13.59
CA PHE A 463 -4.63 4.76 -13.11
C PHE A 463 -5.87 4.25 -13.87
N SER A 464 -5.77 4.05 -15.18
CA SER A 464 -6.91 3.58 -15.99
C SER A 464 -7.37 2.19 -15.57
N GLU A 465 -6.41 1.28 -15.31
CA GLU A 465 -6.68 -0.05 -14.79
C GLU A 465 -7.24 -0.01 -13.36
N LEU A 466 -6.65 0.81 -12.48
CA LEU A 466 -7.16 1.03 -11.13
C LEU A 466 -8.61 1.54 -11.12
N ALA A 467 -8.94 2.48 -12.01
CA ALA A 467 -10.29 3.02 -12.15
C ALA A 467 -11.28 1.92 -12.58
N PHE A 468 -10.87 1.02 -13.48
CA PHE A 468 -11.70 -0.14 -13.86
C PHE A 468 -11.92 -1.10 -12.68
N LEU A 469 -10.89 -1.41 -11.90
CA LEU A 469 -10.99 -2.27 -10.71
C LEU A 469 -11.83 -1.68 -9.58
N SER A 470 -12.04 -0.36 -9.59
CA SER A 470 -12.87 0.32 -8.59
C SER A 470 -14.37 0.02 -8.72
N ASN A 471 -14.80 -0.63 -9.80
CA ASN A 471 -16.18 -1.05 -9.98
C ASN A 471 -16.66 -1.99 -8.85
N SER A 472 -17.90 -1.81 -8.43
CA SER A 472 -18.48 -2.58 -7.33
C SER A 472 -18.68 -4.05 -7.69
N VAL A 473 -18.40 -4.96 -6.76
CA VAL A 473 -18.78 -6.38 -6.94
C VAL A 473 -20.23 -6.64 -6.56
N VAL A 474 -20.86 -5.75 -5.78
CA VAL A 474 -22.18 -5.98 -5.17
C VAL A 474 -23.28 -6.12 -6.22
N SER A 475 -23.16 -5.42 -7.35
CA SER A 475 -24.08 -5.52 -8.49
C SER A 475 -24.03 -6.87 -9.22
N HIS A 476 -23.07 -7.75 -8.88
CA HIS A 476 -22.84 -9.04 -9.53
C HIS A 476 -23.23 -10.23 -8.65
N VAL A 477 -24.01 -10.02 -7.60
CA VAL A 477 -24.56 -11.10 -6.78
C VAL A 477 -25.51 -11.95 -7.62
N HIS A 478 -25.21 -13.25 -7.71
CA HIS A 478 -26.04 -14.24 -8.40
C HIS A 478 -26.64 -15.23 -7.40
N VAL A 479 -27.82 -15.75 -7.74
CA VAL A 479 -28.47 -16.81 -6.97
C VAL A 479 -27.66 -18.11 -7.12
N ALA A 480 -27.35 -18.76 -6.00
CA ALA A 480 -26.55 -19.98 -5.95
C ALA A 480 -27.17 -21.07 -5.06
N ASP A 481 -26.60 -22.28 -5.10
CA ASP A 481 -26.95 -23.41 -4.22
C ASP A 481 -28.46 -23.74 -4.23
N MET A 482 -28.99 -24.09 -5.40
CA MET A 482 -30.41 -24.43 -5.58
C MET A 482 -31.39 -23.36 -5.05
N ASN A 483 -31.05 -22.08 -5.24
CA ASN A 483 -31.76 -20.90 -4.74
C ASN A 483 -31.74 -20.69 -3.22
N ASN A 484 -31.01 -21.51 -2.46
CA ASN A 484 -30.82 -21.31 -1.03
C ASN A 484 -29.99 -20.04 -0.76
N GLN A 485 -28.93 -19.83 -1.54
CA GLN A 485 -28.04 -18.69 -1.42
C GLN A 485 -28.45 -17.61 -2.43
N SER A 486 -29.68 -17.10 -2.27
CA SER A 486 -30.26 -16.06 -3.12
C SER A 486 -29.61 -14.69 -2.96
N VAL A 487 -28.93 -14.48 -1.83
CA VAL A 487 -28.03 -13.35 -1.56
C VAL A 487 -26.70 -13.88 -1.02
N ASN A 488 -25.61 -13.22 -1.40
CA ASN A 488 -24.26 -13.55 -0.97
C ASN A 488 -23.38 -12.29 -1.02
N SER A 489 -22.27 -12.30 -0.28
CA SER A 489 -21.46 -11.10 -0.08
C SER A 489 -20.40 -10.88 -1.16
N LEU A 490 -19.91 -11.94 -1.80
CA LEU A 490 -18.75 -11.90 -2.71
C LEU A 490 -17.48 -11.33 -2.05
N ALA A 491 -17.36 -11.42 -0.72
CA ALA A 491 -16.28 -10.76 0.05
C ALA A 491 -14.88 -11.16 -0.42
N LEU A 492 -14.59 -12.44 -0.63
CA LEU A 492 -13.27 -12.87 -1.11
C LEU A 492 -12.93 -12.32 -2.50
N ILE A 493 -13.94 -12.15 -3.37
CA ILE A 493 -13.77 -11.53 -4.69
C ILE A 493 -13.44 -10.05 -4.53
N ALA A 494 -14.16 -9.33 -3.67
CA ALA A 494 -13.86 -7.93 -3.35
C ALA A 494 -12.43 -7.76 -2.84
N CYS A 495 -11.99 -8.61 -1.91
CA CYS A 495 -10.64 -8.57 -1.35
C CYS A 495 -9.56 -8.78 -2.42
N ARG A 496 -9.79 -9.69 -3.38
CA ARG A 496 -8.86 -9.96 -4.48
C ARG A 496 -8.66 -8.73 -5.38
N TYR A 497 -9.73 -8.05 -5.77
CA TYR A 497 -9.63 -6.84 -6.58
C TYR A 497 -9.05 -5.65 -5.81
N VAL A 498 -9.35 -5.53 -4.52
CA VAL A 498 -8.69 -4.54 -3.65
C VAL A 498 -7.18 -4.81 -3.58
N LYS A 499 -6.75 -6.07 -3.43
CA LYS A 499 -5.33 -6.43 -3.41
C LYS A 499 -4.61 -6.04 -4.70
N GLU A 500 -5.24 -6.27 -5.84
CA GLU A 500 -4.71 -5.85 -7.15
C GLU A 500 -4.61 -4.32 -7.26
N GLY A 501 -5.64 -3.60 -6.78
CA GLY A 501 -5.60 -2.14 -6.68
C GLY A 501 -4.48 -1.62 -5.76
N VAL A 502 -4.20 -2.32 -4.64
CA VAL A 502 -3.05 -2.01 -3.76
C VAL A 502 -1.73 -2.14 -4.53
N ASP A 503 -1.56 -3.19 -5.33
CA ASP A 503 -0.34 -3.38 -6.12
C ASP A 503 -0.15 -2.24 -7.13
N ILE A 504 -1.23 -1.83 -7.81
CA ILE A 504 -1.20 -0.71 -8.75
C ILE A 504 -0.87 0.61 -8.06
N VAL A 505 -1.54 0.95 -6.96
CA VAL A 505 -1.25 2.19 -6.21
C VAL A 505 0.18 2.16 -5.66
N THR A 506 0.70 0.99 -5.27
CA THR A 506 2.10 0.86 -4.86
C THR A 506 3.07 1.13 -6.01
N MET A 507 2.77 0.67 -7.24
CA MET A 507 3.55 1.02 -8.44
C MET A 507 3.50 2.53 -8.71
N MET A 508 2.32 3.14 -8.57
CA MET A 508 2.15 4.59 -8.73
C MET A 508 2.94 5.38 -7.69
N CYS A 509 2.90 4.98 -6.41
CA CYS A 509 3.72 5.57 -5.35
C CYS A 509 5.21 5.45 -5.63
N ALA A 510 5.68 4.28 -6.07
CA ALA A 510 7.10 4.06 -6.37
C ALA A 510 7.59 4.93 -7.54
N ALA A 511 6.81 4.99 -8.62
CA ALA A 511 7.10 5.83 -9.78
C ALA A 511 7.06 7.32 -9.42
N HIS A 512 6.07 7.74 -8.64
CA HIS A 512 5.96 9.12 -8.19
C HIS A 512 7.10 9.52 -7.25
N LEU A 513 7.51 8.63 -6.34
CA LEU A 513 8.64 8.88 -5.45
C LEU A 513 9.96 9.04 -6.22
N TYR A 514 10.16 8.26 -7.28
CA TYR A 514 11.28 8.45 -8.20
C TYR A 514 11.25 9.83 -8.87
N VAL A 515 10.09 10.23 -9.41
CA VAL A 515 9.87 11.54 -10.04
C VAL A 515 10.12 12.68 -9.04
N LEU A 516 9.63 12.56 -7.81
CA LEU A 516 9.83 13.55 -6.76
C LEU A 516 11.31 13.69 -6.40
N CYS A 517 12.04 12.59 -6.20
CA CYS A 517 13.46 12.68 -5.88
C CYS A 517 14.24 13.32 -7.03
N GLN A 518 13.91 13.00 -8.29
CA GLN A 518 14.51 13.65 -9.47
C GLN A 518 14.21 15.16 -9.47
N ALA A 519 12.96 15.54 -9.25
CA ALA A 519 12.55 16.95 -9.23
C ALA A 519 13.22 17.75 -8.10
N LEU A 520 13.30 17.19 -6.90
CA LEU A 520 13.93 17.84 -5.74
C LEU A 520 15.44 18.04 -5.97
N ASP A 521 16.12 17.07 -6.58
CA ASP A 521 17.52 17.22 -6.97
C ASP A 521 17.72 18.37 -7.97
N LEU A 522 16.86 18.44 -9.00
CA LEU A 522 16.90 19.52 -9.98
C LEU A 522 16.60 20.89 -9.36
N ARG A 523 15.74 20.96 -8.34
CA ARG A 523 15.47 22.18 -7.56
C ARG A 523 16.71 22.63 -6.79
N ALA A 524 17.30 21.73 -6.00
CA ALA A 524 18.47 22.04 -5.20
C ALA A 524 19.65 22.49 -6.09
N MET A 525 19.87 21.80 -7.21
CA MET A 525 20.90 22.17 -8.19
C MET A 525 20.63 23.56 -8.80
N THR A 526 19.38 23.90 -9.10
CA THR A 526 19.02 25.24 -9.61
C THR A 526 19.28 26.32 -8.57
N LEU A 527 18.97 26.08 -7.30
CA LEU A 527 19.25 27.03 -6.21
C LEU A 527 20.75 27.25 -6.00
N ASP A 528 21.55 26.18 -6.00
CA ASP A 528 23.01 26.28 -5.90
C ASP A 528 23.61 27.05 -7.09
N PHE A 529 23.04 26.83 -8.28
CA PHE A 529 23.43 27.54 -9.50
C PHE A 529 23.13 29.03 -9.36
N PHE A 530 21.92 29.39 -8.93
CA PHE A 530 21.54 30.78 -8.70
C PHE A 530 22.39 31.46 -7.63
N ALA A 531 22.71 30.78 -6.53
CA ALA A 531 23.60 31.31 -5.50
C ALA A 531 25.01 31.60 -6.06
N THR A 532 25.54 30.70 -6.88
CA THR A 532 26.85 30.87 -7.54
C THR A 532 26.84 31.97 -8.60
N ALA A 533 25.80 31.99 -9.44
CA ALA A 533 25.64 32.95 -10.53
C ALA A 533 25.41 34.37 -10.01
N LYS A 534 24.60 34.56 -8.94
CA LYS A 534 24.30 35.87 -8.38
C LYS A 534 25.55 36.60 -7.91
N VAL A 535 26.49 35.90 -7.27
CA VAL A 535 27.77 36.48 -6.82
C VAL A 535 28.59 36.94 -8.03
N ALA A 536 28.81 36.05 -9.00
CA ALA A 536 29.61 36.37 -10.19
C ALA A 536 29.00 37.51 -11.04
N LEU A 537 27.67 37.57 -11.13
CA LEU A 537 26.97 38.62 -11.86
C LEU A 537 26.94 39.94 -11.11
N ARG A 538 26.96 39.93 -9.77
CA ARG A 538 27.08 41.16 -8.98
C ARG A 538 28.45 41.80 -9.17
N ASP A 539 29.52 41.00 -9.20
CA ASP A 539 30.86 41.48 -9.50
C ASP A 539 30.94 42.07 -10.93
N LEU A 540 30.33 41.38 -11.91
CA LEU A 540 30.22 41.89 -13.28
C LEU A 540 29.43 43.19 -13.36
N TYR A 541 28.31 43.27 -12.64
CA TYR A 541 27.47 44.46 -12.60
C TYR A 541 28.25 45.67 -12.08
N GLN A 542 29.02 45.51 -11.00
CA GLN A 542 29.87 46.57 -10.45
C GLN A 542 31.03 46.96 -11.38
N GLU A 543 31.50 46.04 -12.22
CA GLU A 543 32.54 46.32 -13.22
C GLU A 543 31.99 47.16 -14.40
N LEU A 544 30.75 46.90 -14.82
CA LEU A 544 30.15 47.51 -16.01
C LEU A 544 29.29 48.74 -15.72
N TRP A 545 28.67 48.80 -14.55
CA TRP A 545 27.83 49.92 -14.10
C TRP A 545 28.34 50.49 -12.78
N CYS A 546 28.27 51.81 -12.62
CA CYS A 546 28.69 52.46 -11.38
C CYS A 546 27.65 52.24 -10.27
N ALA A 547 28.11 52.14 -9.01
CA ALA A 547 27.22 51.99 -7.86
C ALA A 547 26.25 53.18 -7.75
N GLY A 548 24.94 52.91 -7.86
CA GLY A 548 23.87 53.91 -7.79
C GLY A 548 23.28 54.35 -9.13
N GLU A 549 23.75 53.83 -10.26
CA GLU A 549 23.15 54.05 -11.58
C GLU A 549 22.01 53.05 -11.89
N ILE A 550 21.04 53.48 -12.70
CA ILE A 550 20.02 52.62 -13.31
C ILE A 550 20.69 51.84 -14.45
N PRO A 551 20.53 50.51 -14.53
CA PRO A 551 19.46 49.70 -13.93
C PRO A 551 19.79 49.05 -12.59
N ASP A 552 18.80 48.89 -11.71
CA ASP A 552 18.97 48.25 -10.41
C ASP A 552 19.31 46.74 -10.53
N PHE A 553 20.36 46.30 -9.82
CA PHE A 553 20.84 44.92 -9.90
C PHE A 553 19.81 43.89 -9.44
N ASP A 554 19.06 44.16 -8.37
CA ASP A 554 18.11 43.19 -7.84
C ASP A 554 16.96 42.98 -8.84
N THR A 555 16.51 44.05 -9.51
CA THR A 555 15.54 43.97 -10.60
C THR A 555 16.08 43.21 -11.82
N LEU A 556 17.35 43.43 -12.21
CA LEU A 556 17.99 42.64 -13.28
C LEU A 556 18.14 41.17 -12.90
N TRP A 557 18.46 40.89 -11.64
CA TRP A 557 18.59 39.54 -11.11
C TRP A 557 17.26 38.80 -11.16
N ASP A 558 16.17 39.45 -10.74
CA ASP A 558 14.83 38.88 -10.81
C ASP A 558 14.47 38.55 -12.26
N ALA A 559 14.70 39.48 -13.20
CA ALA A 559 14.49 39.25 -14.63
C ALA A 559 15.34 38.07 -15.19
N ILE A 560 16.58 37.91 -14.72
CA ILE A 560 17.44 36.77 -15.10
C ILE A 560 16.85 35.46 -14.59
N THR A 561 16.39 35.40 -13.34
CA THR A 561 15.80 34.18 -12.77
C THR A 561 14.46 33.82 -13.41
N GLU A 562 13.60 34.80 -13.68
CA GLU A 562 12.32 34.60 -14.37
C GLU A 562 12.55 34.15 -15.83
N SER A 563 13.46 34.80 -16.55
CA SER A 563 13.83 34.40 -17.90
C SER A 563 14.47 33.01 -17.93
N TRP A 564 15.28 32.66 -16.91
CA TRP A 564 15.83 31.32 -16.79
C TRP A 564 14.72 30.28 -16.74
N ASP A 565 13.73 30.45 -15.86
CA ASP A 565 12.60 29.53 -15.73
C ASP A 565 11.72 29.51 -16.99
N ALA A 566 11.55 30.64 -17.67
CA ALA A 566 10.77 30.75 -18.91
C ALA A 566 11.40 30.02 -20.10
N HIS A 567 12.73 29.92 -20.14
CA HIS A 567 13.48 29.22 -21.21
C HIS A 567 13.95 27.83 -20.77
N ASN A 568 13.24 27.18 -19.85
CA ASN A 568 13.59 25.82 -19.38
C ASN A 568 13.38 24.71 -20.43
N ASP A 569 12.72 25.03 -21.53
CA ASP A 569 12.44 24.18 -22.69
C ASP A 569 13.39 24.44 -23.86
N SER A 570 14.30 25.41 -23.73
CA SER A 570 15.30 25.69 -24.75
C SER A 570 16.24 24.51 -24.93
N ASP A 571 16.82 24.40 -26.13
CA ASP A 571 17.73 23.33 -26.56
C ASP A 571 19.03 23.29 -25.71
N GLU A 572 20.20 23.45 -26.32
CA GLU A 572 21.46 23.42 -25.58
C GLU A 572 21.56 24.56 -24.53
N ILE A 573 22.31 24.30 -23.46
CA ILE A 573 22.53 25.26 -22.35
C ILE A 573 23.06 26.62 -22.82
N GLU A 574 23.86 26.62 -23.89
CA GLU A 574 24.41 27.83 -24.51
C GLU A 574 23.29 28.74 -25.04
N THR A 575 22.37 28.16 -25.81
CA THR A 575 21.18 28.86 -26.32
C THR A 575 20.33 29.43 -25.19
N ARG A 576 20.13 28.68 -24.10
CA ARG A 576 19.38 29.19 -22.93
C ARG A 576 20.10 30.38 -22.29
N CYS A 577 21.41 30.29 -22.09
CA CYS A 577 22.20 31.38 -21.50
C CYS A 577 22.19 32.64 -22.38
N GLU A 578 22.23 32.49 -23.71
CA GLU A 578 22.15 33.60 -24.66
C GLU A 578 20.79 34.31 -24.62
N LYS A 579 19.70 33.55 -24.58
CA LYS A 579 18.33 34.10 -24.44
C LYS A 579 18.16 34.84 -23.12
N VAL A 580 18.56 34.24 -22.01
CA VAL A 580 18.50 34.86 -20.67
C VAL A 580 19.33 36.14 -20.61
N ALA A 581 20.52 36.12 -21.19
CA ALA A 581 21.35 37.31 -21.27
C ALA A 581 20.70 38.41 -22.13
N ALA A 582 20.05 38.05 -23.24
CA ALA A 582 19.31 39.00 -24.08
C ALA A 582 18.13 39.62 -23.34
N ASP A 583 17.32 38.83 -22.65
CA ASP A 583 16.17 39.31 -21.87
C ASP A 583 16.60 40.23 -20.72
N SER A 584 17.70 39.90 -20.03
CA SER A 584 18.26 40.78 -19.00
C SER A 584 18.71 42.13 -19.56
N ALA A 585 19.22 42.16 -20.79
CA ALA A 585 19.62 43.39 -21.45
C ALA A 585 18.39 44.21 -21.89
N HIS A 586 17.30 43.56 -22.31
CA HIS A 586 16.03 44.25 -22.57
C HIS A 586 15.48 44.89 -21.30
N CYS A 587 15.47 44.16 -20.17
CA CYS A 587 15.07 44.70 -18.87
C CYS A 587 15.90 45.94 -18.48
N ALA A 588 17.22 45.89 -18.70
CA ALA A 588 18.11 47.02 -18.46
C ALA A 588 17.72 48.25 -19.30
N VAL A 589 17.45 48.07 -20.60
CA VAL A 589 17.01 49.16 -21.48
C VAL A 589 15.67 49.74 -21.03
N ASP A 590 14.70 48.88 -20.68
CA ASP A 590 13.38 49.31 -20.23
C ASP A 590 13.47 50.18 -18.97
N GLN A 591 14.25 49.76 -17.96
CA GLN A 591 14.45 50.57 -16.75
C GLN A 591 15.04 51.94 -17.06
N ILE A 592 16.02 52.00 -17.96
CA ILE A 592 16.67 53.26 -18.30
C ILE A 592 15.71 54.19 -19.04
N THR A 593 14.93 53.66 -19.99
CA THR A 593 13.94 54.47 -20.73
C THR A 593 12.81 55.00 -19.85
N ILE A 594 12.36 54.23 -18.84
CA ILE A 594 11.34 54.65 -17.87
C ILE A 594 11.85 55.76 -16.95
N SER A 595 13.13 55.74 -16.61
CA SER A 595 13.71 56.65 -15.63
C SER A 595 14.02 58.08 -16.13
N GLU A 596 13.74 58.39 -17.40
CA GLU A 596 14.13 59.65 -18.07
C GLU A 596 15.64 60.00 -17.98
N SER A 597 16.48 59.02 -17.64
CA SER A 597 17.93 59.18 -17.52
C SER A 597 18.56 59.41 -18.90
N SER A 598 19.34 60.48 -19.06
CA SER A 598 20.11 60.71 -20.28
C SER A 598 21.27 59.71 -20.38
N LEU A 599 21.13 58.68 -21.23
CA LEU A 599 22.23 57.78 -21.59
C LEU A 599 23.21 58.48 -22.52
N SER A 600 24.50 58.38 -22.22
CA SER A 600 25.53 58.74 -23.21
C SER A 600 25.52 57.73 -24.36
N PHE A 601 25.88 58.16 -25.57
CA PHE A 601 26.01 57.25 -26.73
C PHE A 601 27.04 56.14 -26.46
N ASP A 602 28.08 56.42 -25.66
CA ASP A 602 29.10 55.45 -25.26
C ASP A 602 28.54 54.33 -24.36
N SER A 603 27.50 54.63 -23.57
CA SER A 603 26.80 53.66 -22.71
C SER A 603 26.08 52.57 -23.52
N LEU A 604 25.75 52.80 -24.80
CA LEU A 604 25.15 51.77 -25.67
C LEU A 604 26.09 50.59 -25.94
N THR A 605 27.41 50.80 -25.82
CA THR A 605 28.40 49.73 -26.00
C THR A 605 28.43 48.75 -24.82
N LEU A 606 27.76 49.09 -23.70
CA LEU A 606 27.69 48.24 -22.51
C LEU A 606 26.73 47.06 -22.72
N PHE A 607 25.62 47.22 -23.44
CA PHE A 607 24.63 46.15 -23.60
C PHE A 607 25.16 44.92 -24.35
N PRO A 608 25.89 45.04 -25.48
CA PRO A 608 26.50 43.88 -26.13
C PRO A 608 27.55 43.19 -25.24
N LYS A 609 28.32 43.97 -24.45
CA LYS A 609 29.31 43.44 -23.50
C LYS A 609 28.64 42.70 -22.35
N TRP A 610 27.57 43.26 -21.79
CA TRP A 610 26.74 42.64 -20.77
C TRP A 610 26.19 41.31 -21.28
N ARG A 611 25.51 41.31 -22.43
CA ARG A 611 24.93 40.08 -23.02
C ARG A 611 25.96 38.96 -23.17
N ALA A 612 27.11 39.26 -23.78
CA ALA A 612 28.15 38.25 -23.98
C ALA A 612 28.73 37.71 -22.66
N ARG A 613 28.98 38.60 -21.69
CA ARG A 613 29.59 38.21 -20.41
C ARG A 613 28.61 37.50 -19.48
N VAL A 614 27.35 37.93 -19.43
CA VAL A 614 26.29 37.24 -18.68
C VAL A 614 26.10 35.83 -19.22
N ALA A 615 25.95 35.66 -20.54
CA ALA A 615 25.79 34.34 -21.14
C ALA A 615 26.97 33.41 -20.78
N SER A 616 28.20 33.91 -20.89
CA SER A 616 29.41 33.16 -20.53
C SER A 616 29.48 32.80 -19.04
N LEU A 617 29.15 33.74 -18.14
CA LEU A 617 29.16 33.51 -16.70
C LEU A 617 28.06 32.53 -16.27
N LEU A 618 26.85 32.64 -16.82
CA LEU A 618 25.76 31.70 -16.54
C LEU A 618 26.14 30.29 -16.99
N LYS A 619 26.68 30.11 -18.19
CA LYS A 619 27.15 28.81 -18.69
C LYS A 619 28.20 28.20 -17.76
N LYS A 620 29.23 28.98 -17.41
CA LYS A 620 30.32 28.54 -16.53
C LYS A 620 29.81 28.19 -15.12
N ALA A 621 28.91 29.01 -14.57
CA ALA A 621 28.32 28.76 -13.25
C ALA A 621 27.45 27.49 -13.25
N HIS A 622 26.65 27.29 -14.30
CA HIS A 622 25.81 26.11 -14.47
C HIS A 622 26.65 24.83 -14.57
N GLU A 623 27.65 24.80 -15.47
CA GLU A 623 28.56 23.65 -15.64
C GLU A 623 29.30 23.32 -14.33
N LYS A 624 29.86 24.34 -13.67
CA LYS A 624 30.57 24.17 -12.39
C LYS A 624 29.65 23.58 -11.32
N THR A 625 28.48 24.18 -11.12
CA THR A 625 27.54 23.75 -10.07
C THR A 625 27.08 22.32 -10.32
N ARG A 626 26.75 21.99 -11.57
CA ARG A 626 26.31 20.65 -11.96
C ARG A 626 27.36 19.58 -11.70
N HIS A 627 28.63 19.84 -12.06
CA HIS A 627 29.73 18.92 -11.75
C HIS A 627 29.91 18.73 -10.24
N GLN A 628 29.81 19.79 -9.45
CA GLN A 628 29.89 19.71 -7.99
C GLN A 628 28.72 18.91 -7.41
N PHE A 629 27.50 19.12 -7.92
CA PHE A 629 26.29 18.47 -7.44
C PHE A 629 26.32 16.94 -7.64
N LEU A 630 26.94 16.45 -8.71
CA LEU A 630 27.14 15.00 -8.93
C LEU A 630 28.03 14.36 -7.87
N SER A 631 28.94 15.12 -7.27
CA SER A 631 29.83 14.63 -6.21
C SER A 631 29.24 14.80 -4.81
N ASN A 632 28.48 15.87 -4.57
CA ASN A 632 27.89 16.19 -3.28
C ASN A 632 26.53 16.89 -3.47
N GLN A 633 25.45 16.13 -3.30
CA GLN A 633 24.09 16.64 -3.47
C GLN A 633 23.67 17.49 -2.28
N SER A 634 23.35 18.76 -2.52
CA SER A 634 22.89 19.70 -1.50
C SER A 634 21.42 19.52 -1.13
N THR A 635 20.65 18.74 -1.90
CA THR A 635 19.20 18.52 -1.74
C THR A 635 18.72 18.40 -0.30
N PRO A 636 19.35 17.57 0.58
CA PRO A 636 18.88 17.39 1.95
C PRO A 636 18.96 18.64 2.86
N HIS A 637 19.59 19.73 2.41
CA HIS A 637 19.62 21.00 3.15
C HIS A 637 18.36 21.83 2.92
N TYR A 638 17.68 21.63 1.79
CA TYR A 638 16.51 22.42 1.39
C TYR A 638 15.18 21.78 1.79
N LEU A 639 15.18 20.48 2.08
CA LEU A 639 13.98 19.70 2.41
C LEU A 639 13.55 19.86 3.87
N ALA A 640 12.25 19.78 4.13
CA ALA A 640 11.71 19.58 5.47
C ALA A 640 12.27 18.30 6.11
N THR A 641 12.31 18.26 7.44
CA THR A 641 12.91 17.13 8.17
C THR A 641 12.24 15.80 7.80
N SER A 642 10.91 15.79 7.68
CA SER A 642 10.14 14.57 7.35
C SER A 642 10.30 14.11 5.91
N THR A 643 10.29 15.03 4.94
CA THR A 643 10.45 14.69 3.52
C THR A 643 11.89 14.28 3.20
N LYS A 644 12.86 14.89 3.89
CA LYS A 644 14.27 14.51 3.87
C LYS A 644 14.49 13.04 4.24
N GLU A 645 13.84 12.52 5.28
CA GLU A 645 13.98 11.11 5.68
C GLU A 645 13.65 10.15 4.54
N ILE A 646 12.56 10.43 3.80
CA ILE A 646 12.10 9.57 2.70
C ILE A 646 12.99 9.76 1.46
N TYR A 647 13.40 10.99 1.17
CA TYR A 647 14.37 11.26 0.10
C TYR A 647 15.70 10.51 0.34
N LEU A 648 16.24 10.58 1.57
CA LEU A 648 17.48 9.90 1.94
C LEU A 648 17.33 8.39 1.90
N TRP A 649 16.16 7.86 2.29
CA TRP A 649 15.90 6.43 2.14
C TRP A 649 16.00 5.98 0.66
N VAL A 650 15.48 6.76 -0.29
CA VAL A 650 15.60 6.43 -1.73
C VAL A 650 17.04 6.58 -2.22
N ARG A 651 17.69 7.72 -1.95
CA ARG A 651 19.03 8.02 -2.47
C ARG A 651 20.14 7.20 -1.79
N GLN A 652 20.08 7.05 -0.47
CA GLN A 652 21.15 6.46 0.34
C GLN A 652 20.87 5.01 0.76
N THR A 653 19.64 4.67 1.16
CA THR A 653 19.34 3.28 1.60
C THR A 653 19.06 2.36 0.41
N LEU A 654 18.28 2.81 -0.57
CA LEU A 654 17.95 2.03 -1.77
C LEU A 654 18.95 2.20 -2.91
N HIS A 655 19.88 3.15 -2.79
CA HIS A 655 20.90 3.46 -3.80
C HIS A 655 20.30 3.74 -5.19
N VAL A 656 19.21 4.51 -5.23
CA VAL A 656 18.61 5.01 -6.48
C VAL A 656 19.17 6.41 -6.77
N PRO A 657 20.11 6.58 -7.73
CA PRO A 657 20.78 7.86 -7.96
C PRO A 657 19.89 8.87 -8.70
N LEU A 658 20.37 10.12 -8.78
CA LEU A 658 19.88 11.11 -9.74
C LEU A 658 20.10 10.58 -11.16
N HIS A 659 19.08 10.66 -12.01
CA HIS A 659 19.20 10.21 -13.39
C HIS A 659 19.84 11.28 -14.26
N GLN A 660 20.93 10.92 -14.94
CA GLN A 660 21.76 11.83 -15.74
C GLN A 660 21.43 11.79 -17.24
N GLY A 661 20.35 11.13 -17.64
CA GLY A 661 19.93 10.99 -19.03
C GLY A 661 20.80 10.01 -19.81
N LEU A 662 21.33 10.41 -20.97
CA LEU A 662 22.07 9.51 -21.88
C LEU A 662 23.33 8.90 -21.23
N GLY A 663 23.98 9.62 -20.30
CA GLY A 663 25.14 9.09 -19.57
C GLY A 663 24.84 7.85 -18.71
N ASP A 664 23.58 7.68 -18.31
CA ASP A 664 23.10 6.52 -17.54
C ASP A 664 22.58 5.39 -18.45
N HIS A 665 22.71 5.51 -19.78
CA HIS A 665 22.26 4.46 -20.69
C HIS A 665 23.06 3.16 -20.42
N PRO A 666 22.40 2.01 -20.22
CA PRO A 666 23.07 0.77 -19.87
C PRO A 666 23.87 0.14 -21.02
N GLY A 667 23.69 0.63 -22.26
CA GLY A 667 24.36 0.10 -23.44
C GLY A 667 25.58 0.89 -23.94
N ASP A 668 25.85 2.10 -23.41
CA ASP A 668 26.71 3.09 -24.08
C ASP A 668 27.91 3.61 -23.23
N SER A 669 28.46 2.81 -22.31
CA SER A 669 29.63 3.25 -21.52
C SER A 669 30.62 2.17 -21.11
N GLU A 670 31.87 2.57 -20.80
CA GLU A 670 32.89 1.74 -20.13
C GLU A 670 32.41 1.21 -18.76
N ASN A 671 31.39 1.85 -18.16
CA ASN A 671 30.73 1.49 -16.89
C ASN A 671 29.35 0.83 -17.07
N ALA A 672 29.04 0.28 -18.24
CA ALA A 672 27.73 -0.29 -18.59
C ALA A 672 27.15 -1.32 -17.59
N LYS A 673 28.00 -1.96 -16.76
CA LYS A 673 27.55 -2.96 -15.77
C LYS A 673 26.72 -2.37 -14.61
N ASP A 674 26.97 -1.11 -14.25
CA ASP A 674 26.35 -0.48 -13.07
C ASP A 674 25.14 0.40 -13.43
N ASN A 675 25.03 0.83 -14.68
CA ASN A 675 23.88 1.55 -15.22
C ASN A 675 22.64 0.66 -15.25
N LYS A 676 21.47 1.21 -14.88
CA LYS A 676 20.18 0.52 -14.85
C LYS A 676 19.12 1.38 -15.50
N THR A 677 18.12 0.74 -16.11
CA THR A 677 16.97 1.47 -16.68
C THR A 677 16.16 2.15 -15.58
N ILE A 678 15.42 3.18 -15.95
CA ILE A 678 14.45 3.84 -15.06
C ILE A 678 13.46 2.82 -14.48
N GLY A 679 12.98 1.88 -15.32
CA GLY A 679 12.11 0.80 -14.88
C GLY A 679 12.72 -0.02 -13.75
N THR A 680 13.98 -0.44 -13.87
CA THR A 680 14.68 -1.17 -12.80
C THR A 680 14.80 -0.33 -11.52
N ARG A 681 15.08 0.98 -11.62
CA ARG A 681 15.16 1.86 -10.45
C ARG A 681 13.81 2.02 -9.74
N VAL A 682 12.73 2.20 -10.50
CA VAL A 682 11.36 2.24 -9.97
C VAL A 682 11.00 0.88 -9.33
N SER A 683 11.38 -0.23 -9.94
CA SER A 683 11.16 -1.58 -9.37
C SER A 683 11.84 -1.77 -8.02
N VAL A 684 13.06 -1.24 -7.81
CA VAL A 684 13.74 -1.29 -6.50
C VAL A 684 12.90 -0.61 -5.43
N ILE A 685 12.34 0.57 -5.73
CA ILE A 685 11.46 1.30 -4.80
C ILE A 685 10.17 0.49 -4.56
N TYR A 686 9.52 0.01 -5.61
CA TYR A 686 8.29 -0.78 -5.52
C TYR A 686 8.48 -2.03 -4.65
N THR A 687 9.53 -2.82 -4.90
CA THR A 687 9.85 -4.01 -4.10
C THR A 687 10.14 -3.64 -2.65
N ALA A 688 10.87 -2.55 -2.40
CA ALA A 688 11.14 -2.11 -1.03
C ALA A 688 9.88 -1.69 -0.27
N ILE A 689 8.90 -1.07 -0.93
CA ILE A 689 7.60 -0.76 -0.33
C ILE A 689 6.85 -2.07 -0.01
N ARG A 690 6.77 -2.99 -0.98
CA ARG A 690 6.06 -4.27 -0.82
C ARG A 690 6.67 -5.16 0.27
N ASP A 691 7.99 -5.15 0.41
CA ASP A 691 8.73 -5.91 1.44
C ASP A 691 8.61 -5.28 2.84
N GLY A 692 7.92 -4.14 2.97
CA GLY A 692 7.78 -3.42 4.25
C GLY A 692 9.01 -2.62 4.67
N LYS A 693 10.05 -2.49 3.81
CA LYS A 693 11.27 -1.72 4.11
C LYS A 693 11.03 -0.21 4.21
N LEU A 694 9.90 0.27 3.68
CA LEU A 694 9.46 1.66 3.85
C LEU A 694 9.00 1.96 5.29
N MET A 695 8.64 0.95 6.08
CA MET A 695 7.88 1.20 7.31
C MET A 695 8.64 2.02 8.35
N GLU A 696 9.91 1.72 8.53
CA GLU A 696 10.76 2.41 9.49
C GLU A 696 11.04 3.88 9.07
N PRO A 697 11.42 4.19 7.82
CA PRO A 697 11.46 5.56 7.32
C PRO A 697 10.14 6.32 7.48
N LEU A 698 9.01 5.66 7.18
CA LEU A 698 7.68 6.28 7.28
C LEU A 698 7.30 6.62 8.73
N GLN A 699 7.64 5.73 9.67
CA GLN A 699 7.50 5.97 11.11
C GLN A 699 8.32 7.17 11.55
N ARG A 700 9.59 7.28 11.13
CA ARG A 700 10.44 8.45 11.45
C ARG A 700 9.88 9.74 10.88
N ALA A 701 9.56 9.75 9.58
CA ALA A 701 9.01 10.92 8.90
C ALA A 701 7.73 11.44 9.56
N THR A 702 6.88 10.53 10.04
CA THR A 702 5.62 10.91 10.70
C THR A 702 5.75 11.08 12.21
N SER A 703 6.82 10.65 12.88
CA SER A 703 6.99 10.86 14.33
C SER A 703 7.17 12.33 14.71
N MET A 704 7.58 13.16 13.75
CA MET A 704 7.93 14.57 13.93
C MET A 704 6.75 15.54 13.73
N THR A 705 5.54 15.04 13.42
CA THR A 705 4.34 15.87 13.20
C THR A 705 3.59 16.26 14.50
N LEU A 706 4.24 16.16 15.67
CA LEU A 706 3.67 16.49 16.98
C LEU A 706 4.18 17.83 17.53
#